data_AF-A0A1C4M354-F1
#
_entry.id   AF-A0A1C4M354-F1
#
_cell.length_a   1.000
_cell.length_b   1.000
_cell.length_c   1.000
_cell.angle_alpha   90.00
_cell.angle_beta   90.00
_cell.angle_gamma   90.00
#
_symmetry.space_group_name_H-M   'P 1'
#
loop_
_entity.id
_entity.type
_entity.pdbx_description
1 polymer ?
#
loop_
_entity_poly.entity_id
_entity_poly.type
_entity_poly.pdbx_seq_one_letter_code
_entity_poly.pdbx_strand_id
1 'polypeptide(L)'
;MSLLGGIRPPIAALAAALLALAGVTALTIGQVHSSGQPAAVLTSQQHFAEDGAIALRASLDESVTDLDRTAELFDAGPPVGADAVLDKIGNVYQKWLGTAVIEIGSGRLLAARGENVPLTAIDRASLGDENGLAPRMVKLTNGETRLLTFGLLSWPGKPQQLLIASSSLKFPGISLGDFRAIAVLDPQGEILSEDGIPTPEQVLTDDDRKDVAYSTAQLAGFAKAVVRQTAKEPLTTKDPGAGGFLGVSGNLQGGVHDGERTIAGYATLTGPQPGEGTVATGLGLSVVAMVGVAEDPTRSDHPLFGVLAAGALLLIGALAVAVLLGTVQRPLLKLFLESRRLHRGDLTRPVNAPGYGETARIGRALEALRRQLRGDDLGPPERAAGQAAPPARRIPRVGSRGVVALCAILLLTWAAPLLLLFNRADATAIIPQQIVNDQRERTDTLTDRVRRALNEGQADLSSVASLIGDKTPEKEMTTVLDHTLGDHDRYKSLYVLTPGGRVLARSGDKPRELDRQKPRDLRVAVVNTGGREPVIAGYAEIPGRDGAVLVGEFRIEFLNSLLKRPGLGTIRVVDAHQRVIAGNTGYRAFQRLPSADLDELVEASALKVGTSAHPGSVVFRRHGRAQIAASAPFVGGGPAKSLGWSVVSWQPAAALDIPEYRLQHRTTLAGLLGLAAAAACLGWLHIVVVRPLRDLAAQAEALAGGDRRTVLFPRHHDEVGAVTRSLELIRQRLQEQRKNPAAEPAGRN
;
A
#
# COMPACT_ATOMS: atom_id res chain seq x y z
N MET A 1 26.04 -4.66 43.79
CA MET A 1 26.38 -3.47 42.97
C MET A 1 25.13 -3.12 42.19
N SER A 2 24.66 -1.87 42.23
CA SER A 2 23.44 -1.47 41.50
C SER A 2 23.67 -1.65 40.00
N LEU A 3 22.89 -2.54 39.36
CA LEU A 3 22.97 -2.86 37.93
C LEU A 3 22.58 -1.66 37.02
N LEU A 4 22.04 -0.59 37.59
CA LEU A 4 21.52 0.58 36.85
C LEU A 4 22.18 1.92 37.24
N GLY A 5 23.07 1.94 38.23
CA GLY A 5 23.75 3.16 38.70
C GLY A 5 25.21 3.24 38.27
N GLY A 6 25.59 4.31 37.56
CA GLY A 6 26.99 4.67 37.29
C GLY A 6 27.37 4.82 35.82
N ILE A 7 28.66 5.01 35.57
CA ILE A 7 29.17 5.38 34.24
C ILE A 7 29.28 4.20 33.27
N ARG A 8 29.38 2.97 33.79
CA ARG A 8 29.58 1.75 32.98
C ARG A 8 28.33 1.31 32.22
N PRO A 9 27.12 1.28 32.82
CA PRO A 9 25.89 0.90 32.12
C PRO A 9 25.59 1.70 30.85
N PRO A 10 25.63 3.05 30.82
CA PRO A 10 25.30 3.80 29.61
C PRO A 10 26.35 3.62 28.49
N ILE A 11 27.63 3.46 28.83
CA ILE A 11 28.69 3.20 27.83
C ILE A 11 28.56 1.78 27.26
N ALA A 12 28.29 0.79 28.10
CA ALA A 12 28.06 -0.58 27.67
C ALA A 12 26.80 -0.70 26.80
N ALA A 13 25.72 -0.01 27.19
CA ALA A 13 24.49 0.07 26.40
C ALA A 13 24.72 0.72 25.05
N LEU A 14 25.51 1.81 24.99
CA LEU A 14 25.89 2.44 23.73
C LEU A 14 26.69 1.47 22.83
N ALA A 15 27.69 0.78 23.38
CA ALA A 15 28.49 -0.18 22.62
C ALA A 15 27.63 -1.34 22.08
N ALA A 16 26.76 -1.89 22.91
CA ALA A 16 25.83 -2.96 22.51
C ALA A 16 24.85 -2.49 21.43
N ALA A 17 24.29 -1.27 21.57
CA ALA A 17 23.38 -0.69 20.59
C ALA A 17 24.09 -0.44 19.24
N LEU A 18 25.32 0.03 19.25
CA LEU A 18 26.11 0.25 18.04
C LEU A 18 26.50 -1.06 17.35
N LEU A 19 26.85 -2.10 18.12
CA LEU A 19 27.11 -3.44 17.59
C LEU A 19 25.85 -4.06 16.97
N ALA A 20 24.72 -3.98 17.66
CA ALA A 20 23.43 -4.45 17.14
C ALA A 20 23.04 -3.70 15.86
N LEU A 21 23.19 -2.38 15.85
CA LEU A 21 22.90 -1.55 14.68
C LEU A 21 23.84 -1.88 13.52
N ALA A 22 25.13 -2.13 13.76
CA ALA A 22 26.06 -2.56 12.72
C ALA A 22 25.67 -3.91 12.12
N GLY A 23 25.27 -4.88 12.97
CA GLY A 23 24.75 -6.17 12.53
C GLY A 23 23.48 -6.03 11.67
N VAL A 24 22.51 -5.25 12.15
CA VAL A 24 21.28 -4.94 11.40
C VAL A 24 21.61 -4.23 10.07
N THR A 25 22.53 -3.27 10.08
CA THR A 25 22.94 -2.53 8.87
C THR A 25 23.57 -3.49 7.85
N ALA A 26 24.49 -4.36 8.27
CA ALA A 26 25.14 -5.33 7.40
C ALA A 26 24.13 -6.34 6.80
N LEU A 27 23.22 -6.87 7.62
CA LEU A 27 22.23 -7.87 7.18
C LEU A 27 21.14 -7.23 6.32
N THR A 28 20.51 -6.15 6.77
CA THR A 28 19.34 -5.59 6.09
C THR A 28 19.71 -4.83 4.82
N ILE A 29 20.80 -4.08 4.82
CA ILE A 29 21.23 -3.32 3.64
C ILE A 29 22.00 -4.24 2.68
N GLY A 30 22.80 -5.18 3.21
CA GLY A 30 23.59 -6.11 2.41
C GLY A 30 22.79 -7.24 1.74
N GLN A 31 21.61 -7.60 2.25
CA GLN A 31 20.75 -8.66 1.69
C GLN A 31 19.61 -8.12 0.81
N VAL A 32 19.72 -6.93 0.21
CA VAL A 32 18.80 -6.55 -0.87
C VAL A 32 19.18 -7.40 -2.08
N HIS A 33 18.78 -8.67 -2.08
CA HIS A 33 18.92 -9.56 -3.23
C HIS A 33 17.94 -9.08 -4.30
N SER A 34 18.44 -8.67 -5.46
CA SER A 34 17.60 -8.68 -6.64
C SER A 34 17.53 -10.12 -7.15
N SER A 35 16.49 -10.87 -6.77
CA SER A 35 15.95 -11.87 -7.70
C SER A 35 15.76 -11.13 -9.02
N GLY A 36 16.24 -11.66 -10.16
CA GLY A 36 16.47 -10.93 -11.41
C GLY A 36 15.37 -9.99 -11.93
N GLN A 37 14.16 -10.02 -11.35
CA GLN A 37 13.10 -9.03 -11.55
C GLN A 37 12.69 -8.29 -10.25
N PRO A 38 12.45 -6.96 -10.32
CA PRO A 38 11.94 -6.19 -9.18
C PRO A 38 10.62 -6.75 -8.64
N ALA A 39 10.47 -6.80 -7.32
CA ALA A 39 9.25 -7.28 -6.66
C ALA A 39 8.00 -6.51 -7.12
N ALA A 40 8.15 -5.22 -7.40
CA ALA A 40 7.08 -4.41 -7.98
C ALA A 40 6.53 -4.96 -9.31
N VAL A 41 7.36 -5.56 -10.17
CA VAL A 41 6.91 -6.17 -11.43
C VAL A 41 6.06 -7.42 -11.13
N LEU A 42 6.52 -8.26 -10.20
CA LEU A 42 5.80 -9.47 -9.78
C LEU A 42 4.43 -9.13 -9.15
N THR A 43 4.40 -8.16 -8.24
CA THR A 43 3.17 -7.66 -7.62
C THR A 43 2.26 -7.01 -8.66
N SER A 44 2.81 -6.32 -9.66
CA SER A 44 2.02 -5.76 -10.76
C SER A 44 1.31 -6.85 -11.58
N GLN A 45 2.00 -7.97 -11.87
CA GLN A 45 1.38 -9.09 -12.58
C GLN A 45 0.27 -9.75 -11.76
N GLN A 46 0.49 -9.92 -10.46
CA GLN A 46 -0.55 -10.40 -9.54
C GLN A 46 -1.80 -9.51 -9.62
N HIS A 47 -1.65 -8.19 -9.47
CA HIS A 47 -2.79 -7.27 -9.53
C HIS A 47 -3.49 -7.28 -10.90
N PHE A 48 -2.75 -7.50 -11.99
CA PHE A 48 -3.34 -7.65 -13.32
C PHE A 48 -4.26 -8.88 -13.40
N ALA A 49 -3.82 -10.02 -12.85
CA ALA A 49 -4.65 -11.22 -12.78
C ALA A 49 -5.87 -11.05 -11.87
N GLU A 50 -5.72 -10.33 -10.74
CA GLU A 50 -6.85 -9.95 -9.87
C GLU A 50 -7.88 -9.10 -10.61
N ASP A 51 -7.44 -8.09 -11.37
CA ASP A 51 -8.31 -7.29 -12.23
C ASP A 51 -9.09 -8.17 -13.22
N GLY A 52 -8.40 -9.15 -13.82
CA GLY A 52 -9.02 -10.12 -14.72
C GLY A 52 -10.02 -11.05 -14.05
N ALA A 53 -9.73 -11.54 -12.84
CA ALA A 53 -10.65 -12.38 -12.07
C ALA A 53 -11.92 -11.60 -11.68
N ILE A 54 -11.80 -10.33 -11.29
CA ILE A 54 -12.96 -9.49 -10.97
C ILE A 54 -13.78 -9.20 -12.24
N ALA A 55 -13.13 -8.89 -13.37
CA ALA A 55 -13.81 -8.62 -14.63
C ALA A 55 -14.57 -9.86 -15.13
N LEU A 56 -13.92 -11.03 -15.07
CA LEU A 56 -14.52 -12.30 -15.46
C LEU A 56 -15.72 -12.64 -14.57
N ARG A 57 -15.56 -12.56 -13.24
CA ARG A 57 -16.70 -12.78 -12.32
C ARG A 57 -17.87 -11.87 -12.65
N ALA A 58 -17.62 -10.56 -12.75
CA ALA A 58 -18.68 -9.58 -12.98
C ALA A 58 -19.44 -9.89 -14.28
N SER A 59 -18.74 -10.26 -15.35
CA SER A 59 -19.39 -10.64 -16.61
C SER A 59 -20.20 -11.92 -16.53
N LEU A 60 -19.75 -12.91 -15.74
CA LEU A 60 -20.47 -14.17 -15.55
C LEU A 60 -21.74 -13.95 -14.73
N ASP A 61 -21.63 -13.25 -13.60
CA ASP A 61 -22.77 -12.91 -12.75
C ASP A 61 -23.80 -12.05 -13.51
N GLU A 62 -23.35 -11.10 -14.32
CA GLU A 62 -24.24 -10.28 -15.16
C GLU A 62 -24.92 -11.12 -16.26
N SER A 63 -24.23 -12.11 -16.83
CA SER A 63 -24.84 -13.03 -17.80
C SER A 63 -25.97 -13.85 -17.19
N VAL A 64 -25.76 -14.36 -15.97
CA VAL A 64 -26.76 -15.10 -15.19
C VAL A 64 -27.93 -14.18 -14.85
N THR A 65 -27.65 -13.04 -14.22
CA THR A 65 -28.67 -12.08 -13.76
C THR A 65 -29.56 -11.59 -14.89
N ASP A 66 -29.00 -11.27 -16.07
CA ASP A 66 -29.80 -10.83 -17.21
C ASP A 66 -30.70 -11.93 -17.78
N LEU A 67 -30.25 -13.19 -17.77
CA LEU A 67 -31.06 -14.31 -18.27
C LEU A 67 -32.20 -14.64 -17.30
N ASP A 68 -31.90 -14.71 -16.00
CA ASP A 68 -32.88 -14.95 -14.94
C ASP A 68 -33.95 -13.87 -14.94
N ARG A 69 -33.53 -12.60 -14.98
CA ARG A 69 -34.47 -11.47 -15.11
C ARG A 69 -35.34 -11.64 -16.34
N THR A 70 -34.74 -11.91 -17.50
CA THR A 70 -35.54 -12.04 -18.72
C THR A 70 -36.57 -13.16 -18.59
N ALA A 71 -36.23 -14.26 -17.93
CA ALA A 71 -37.16 -15.35 -17.65
C ALA A 71 -38.29 -14.91 -16.69
N GLU A 72 -37.96 -14.26 -15.58
CA GLU A 72 -38.95 -13.70 -14.63
C GLU A 72 -39.91 -12.71 -15.30
N LEU A 73 -39.40 -11.88 -16.21
CA LEU A 73 -40.21 -10.93 -16.98
C LEU A 73 -41.25 -11.62 -17.87
N PHE A 74 -40.92 -12.78 -18.41
CA PHE A 74 -41.86 -13.57 -19.18
C PHE A 74 -42.85 -14.33 -18.30
N ASP A 75 -42.41 -14.80 -17.13
CA ASP A 75 -43.24 -15.52 -16.17
C ASP A 75 -44.31 -14.63 -15.51
N ALA A 76 -44.00 -13.35 -15.31
CA ALA A 76 -44.96 -12.35 -14.81
C ALA A 76 -46.04 -11.98 -15.85
N GLY A 77 -45.77 -12.23 -17.14
CA GLY A 77 -46.67 -11.89 -18.25
C GLY A 77 -47.59 -13.04 -18.69
N PRO A 78 -48.48 -12.80 -19.66
CA PRO A 78 -49.23 -13.87 -20.30
C PRO A 78 -48.26 -14.82 -21.04
N PRO A 79 -48.59 -16.13 -21.15
CA PRO A 79 -47.73 -17.09 -21.83
C PRO A 79 -47.44 -16.67 -23.27
N VAL A 80 -46.15 -16.65 -23.62
CA VAL A 80 -45.67 -16.32 -24.97
C VAL A 80 -45.03 -17.54 -25.63
N GLY A 81 -44.96 -17.53 -26.97
CA GLY A 81 -44.26 -18.57 -27.72
C GLY A 81 -42.74 -18.47 -27.54
N ALA A 82 -42.04 -19.59 -27.61
CA ALA A 82 -40.58 -19.65 -27.47
C ALA A 82 -39.84 -18.75 -28.48
N ASP A 83 -40.35 -18.60 -29.71
CA ASP A 83 -39.80 -17.67 -30.70
C ASP A 83 -39.86 -16.21 -30.24
N ALA A 84 -40.97 -15.78 -29.63
CA ALA A 84 -41.14 -14.42 -29.14
C ALA A 84 -40.21 -14.12 -27.95
N VAL A 85 -39.95 -15.12 -27.11
CA VAL A 85 -38.96 -15.03 -26.01
C VAL A 85 -37.58 -14.73 -26.59
N LEU A 86 -37.13 -15.54 -27.56
CA LEU A 86 -35.80 -15.40 -28.14
C LEU A 86 -35.65 -14.11 -28.97
N ASP A 87 -36.68 -13.69 -29.68
CA ASP A 87 -36.66 -12.44 -30.46
C ASP A 87 -36.55 -11.21 -29.54
N LYS A 88 -37.21 -11.23 -28.38
CA LYS A 88 -37.09 -10.15 -27.39
C LYS A 88 -35.70 -10.11 -26.77
N ILE A 89 -35.17 -11.28 -26.38
CA ILE A 89 -33.82 -11.43 -25.84
C ILE A 89 -32.79 -10.86 -26.81
N GLY A 90 -32.81 -11.28 -28.08
CA GLY A 90 -31.83 -10.82 -29.07
C GLY A 90 -31.91 -9.33 -29.40
N ASN A 91 -33.08 -8.71 -29.21
CA ASN A 91 -33.27 -7.27 -29.41
C ASN A 91 -32.76 -6.42 -28.23
N VAL A 92 -32.86 -6.94 -27.01
CA VAL A 92 -32.43 -6.22 -25.79
C VAL A 92 -30.95 -6.48 -25.49
N TYR A 93 -30.50 -7.72 -25.65
CA TYR A 93 -29.17 -8.18 -25.30
C TYR A 93 -28.44 -8.76 -26.51
N GLN A 94 -27.29 -8.17 -26.87
CA GLN A 94 -26.44 -8.63 -27.97
C GLN A 94 -25.16 -9.34 -27.49
N LYS A 95 -25.21 -10.00 -26.31
CA LYS A 95 -24.03 -10.59 -25.66
C LYS A 95 -23.89 -12.11 -25.81
N TRP A 96 -24.99 -12.81 -26.12
CA TRP A 96 -25.00 -14.27 -26.28
C TRP A 96 -24.79 -14.66 -27.74
N LEU A 97 -24.03 -15.73 -27.97
CA LEU A 97 -23.73 -16.24 -29.31
C LEU A 97 -24.85 -17.15 -29.82
N GLY A 98 -25.52 -17.87 -28.91
CA GLY A 98 -26.68 -18.69 -29.22
C GLY A 98 -27.65 -18.72 -28.04
N THR A 99 -28.95 -18.83 -28.33
CA THR A 99 -30.00 -18.96 -27.32
C THR A 99 -31.01 -20.02 -27.75
N ALA A 100 -31.52 -20.81 -26.82
CA ALA A 100 -32.48 -21.87 -27.08
C ALA A 100 -33.52 -21.96 -25.96
N VAL A 101 -34.71 -22.44 -26.30
CA VAL A 101 -35.75 -22.79 -25.32
C VAL A 101 -36.08 -24.26 -25.48
N ILE A 102 -36.02 -25.03 -24.40
CA ILE A 102 -36.38 -26.45 -24.37
C ILE A 102 -37.54 -26.69 -23.40
N GLU A 103 -38.39 -27.67 -23.67
CA GLU A 103 -39.38 -28.15 -22.70
C GLU A 103 -38.71 -29.16 -21.76
N ILE A 104 -38.77 -28.94 -20.44
CA ILE A 104 -37.98 -29.73 -19.46
C ILE A 104 -38.43 -31.19 -19.45
N GLY A 105 -39.74 -31.45 -19.37
CA GLY A 105 -40.29 -32.80 -19.22
C GLY A 105 -40.08 -33.71 -20.43
N SER A 106 -40.11 -33.17 -21.65
CA SER A 106 -39.92 -33.95 -22.88
C SER A 106 -38.51 -33.84 -23.47
N GLY A 107 -37.76 -32.81 -23.06
CA GLY A 107 -36.47 -32.46 -23.64
C GLY A 107 -36.56 -31.96 -25.10
N ARG A 108 -37.77 -31.60 -25.56
CA ARG A 108 -38.02 -31.11 -26.92
C ARG A 108 -37.50 -29.69 -27.07
N LEU A 109 -36.70 -29.45 -28.11
CA LEU A 109 -36.31 -28.10 -28.52
C LEU A 109 -37.54 -27.35 -29.07
N LEU A 110 -37.86 -26.22 -28.47
CA LEU A 110 -39.01 -25.38 -28.85
C LEU A 110 -38.61 -24.30 -29.84
N ALA A 111 -37.48 -23.61 -29.59
CA ALA A 111 -36.93 -22.61 -30.48
C ALA A 111 -35.41 -22.45 -30.25
N ALA A 112 -34.70 -21.93 -31.25
CA ALA A 112 -33.29 -21.54 -31.16
C ALA A 112 -33.01 -20.30 -32.02
N ARG A 113 -31.99 -19.51 -31.64
CA ARG A 113 -31.44 -18.36 -32.38
C ARG A 113 -29.92 -18.33 -32.23
N GLY A 114 -29.22 -17.80 -33.24
CA GLY A 114 -27.76 -17.65 -33.23
C GLY A 114 -27.03 -18.98 -33.50
N GLU A 115 -25.86 -19.14 -32.88
CA GLU A 115 -25.06 -20.36 -32.93
C GLU A 115 -25.74 -21.54 -32.23
N ASN A 116 -25.41 -22.77 -32.68
CA ASN A 116 -26.03 -23.97 -32.13
C ASN A 116 -25.61 -24.20 -30.67
N VAL A 117 -26.59 -24.31 -29.77
CA VAL A 117 -26.35 -24.55 -28.34
C VAL A 117 -26.06 -26.04 -28.11
N PRO A 118 -25.01 -26.42 -27.37
CA PRO A 118 -24.65 -27.83 -27.14
C PRO A 118 -25.59 -28.51 -26.13
N LEU A 119 -26.84 -28.77 -26.53
CA LEU A 119 -27.90 -29.32 -25.67
C LEU A 119 -27.63 -30.76 -25.19
N THR A 120 -26.74 -31.48 -25.86
CA THR A 120 -26.35 -32.86 -25.48
C THR A 120 -25.46 -32.90 -24.24
N ALA A 121 -24.82 -31.79 -23.88
CA ALA A 121 -23.98 -31.69 -22.69
C ALA A 121 -24.79 -31.36 -21.41
N ILE A 122 -26.09 -31.11 -21.54
CA ILE A 122 -26.97 -30.80 -20.42
C ILE A 122 -27.53 -32.11 -19.89
N ASP A 123 -27.13 -32.50 -18.67
CA ASP A 123 -27.81 -33.55 -17.94
C ASP A 123 -29.17 -33.02 -17.45
N ARG A 124 -30.24 -33.52 -18.08
CA ARG A 124 -31.60 -33.06 -17.84
C ARG A 124 -32.19 -33.60 -16.56
N ALA A 125 -31.67 -34.73 -16.05
CA ALA A 125 -32.16 -35.33 -14.82
C ALA A 125 -31.78 -34.49 -13.58
N SER A 126 -30.65 -33.78 -13.65
CA SER A 126 -30.18 -32.89 -12.56
C SER A 126 -30.79 -31.50 -12.57
N LEU A 127 -31.65 -31.14 -13.54
CA LEU A 127 -32.26 -29.80 -13.61
C LEU A 127 -33.22 -29.49 -12.45
N GLY A 128 -33.80 -30.52 -11.82
CA GLY A 128 -34.70 -30.38 -10.67
C GLY A 128 -33.99 -30.34 -9.30
N ASP A 129 -32.67 -30.50 -9.27
CA ASP A 129 -31.88 -30.49 -8.04
C ASP A 129 -31.65 -29.05 -7.55
N GLU A 130 -31.23 -28.89 -6.28
CA GLU A 130 -30.98 -27.59 -5.64
C GLU A 130 -30.03 -26.67 -6.44
N ASN A 131 -29.11 -27.25 -7.23
CA ASN A 131 -28.17 -26.54 -8.11
C ASN A 131 -28.38 -26.84 -9.60
N GLY A 132 -29.55 -27.36 -9.99
CA GLY A 132 -29.80 -27.84 -11.35
C GLY A 132 -29.63 -26.78 -12.44
N LEU A 133 -29.93 -25.52 -12.10
CA LEU A 133 -29.86 -24.35 -12.98
C LEU A 133 -28.53 -23.59 -12.89
N ALA A 134 -27.54 -24.07 -12.12
CA ALA A 134 -26.23 -23.43 -12.07
C ALA A 134 -25.55 -23.44 -13.46
N PRO A 135 -24.84 -22.37 -13.85
CA PRO A 135 -24.17 -22.29 -15.14
C PRO A 135 -23.09 -23.37 -15.26
N ARG A 136 -22.81 -23.79 -16.49
CA ARG A 136 -21.90 -24.90 -16.79
C ARG A 136 -20.95 -24.57 -17.93
N MET A 137 -19.72 -25.06 -17.81
CA MET A 137 -18.72 -24.99 -18.87
C MET A 137 -18.80 -26.25 -19.72
N VAL A 138 -18.90 -26.08 -21.03
CA VAL A 138 -19.00 -27.19 -21.99
C VAL A 138 -17.92 -27.01 -23.05
N LYS A 139 -17.06 -28.02 -23.18
CA LYS A 139 -16.06 -28.08 -24.25
C LYS A 139 -16.69 -28.66 -25.51
N LEU A 140 -16.62 -27.91 -26.61
CA LEU A 140 -17.08 -28.32 -27.91
C LEU A 140 -16.06 -29.26 -28.58
N THR A 141 -16.50 -29.97 -29.63
CA THR A 141 -15.65 -30.88 -30.41
C THR A 141 -14.48 -30.17 -31.11
N ASN A 142 -14.61 -28.88 -31.39
CA ASN A 142 -13.54 -28.04 -31.94
C ASN A 142 -12.54 -27.55 -30.87
N GLY A 143 -12.73 -27.91 -29.60
CA GLY A 143 -11.87 -27.52 -28.47
C GLY A 143 -12.28 -26.21 -27.78
N GLU A 144 -13.23 -25.45 -28.32
CA GLU A 144 -13.71 -24.20 -27.72
C GLU A 144 -14.59 -24.47 -26.49
N THR A 145 -14.41 -23.67 -25.43
CA THR A 145 -15.26 -23.75 -24.23
C THR A 145 -16.41 -22.74 -24.30
N ARG A 146 -17.63 -23.22 -24.08
CA ARG A 146 -18.84 -22.41 -23.98
C ARG A 146 -19.34 -22.37 -22.54
N LEU A 147 -19.76 -21.19 -22.11
CA LEU A 147 -20.54 -21.02 -20.90
C LEU A 147 -22.01 -21.17 -21.25
N LEU A 148 -22.68 -22.11 -20.59
CA LEU A 148 -24.13 -22.25 -20.63
C LEU A 148 -24.74 -21.62 -19.39
N THR A 149 -25.65 -20.69 -19.61
CA THR A 149 -26.48 -20.03 -18.58
C THR A 149 -27.91 -20.50 -18.74
N PHE A 150 -28.64 -20.67 -17.64
CA PHE A 150 -29.97 -21.25 -17.61
C PHE A 150 -30.95 -20.30 -16.91
N GLY A 151 -32.18 -20.18 -17.44
CA GLY A 151 -33.29 -19.48 -16.80
C GLY A 151 -34.56 -20.30 -16.92
N LEU A 152 -35.40 -20.30 -15.88
CA LEU A 152 -36.63 -21.09 -15.86
C LEU A 152 -37.81 -20.25 -16.36
N LEU A 153 -38.56 -20.78 -17.32
CA LEU A 153 -39.80 -20.21 -17.81
C LEU A 153 -40.98 -21.07 -17.33
N SER A 154 -41.86 -20.49 -16.53
CA SER A 154 -42.94 -21.19 -15.83
C SER A 154 -44.25 -20.40 -15.86
N TRP A 155 -45.25 -20.95 -16.54
CA TRP A 155 -46.61 -20.41 -16.56
C TRP A 155 -47.65 -21.38 -15.98
N PRO A 156 -48.71 -20.90 -15.33
CA PRO A 156 -49.78 -21.74 -14.83
C PRO A 156 -50.40 -22.62 -15.94
N GLY A 157 -50.46 -23.93 -15.70
CA GLY A 157 -51.07 -24.90 -16.64
C GLY A 157 -50.27 -25.19 -17.91
N LYS A 158 -49.01 -24.74 -17.98
CA LYS A 158 -48.08 -25.06 -19.07
C LYS A 158 -46.91 -25.91 -18.56
N PRO A 159 -46.33 -26.77 -19.41
CA PRO A 159 -45.08 -27.45 -19.07
C PRO A 159 -43.96 -26.42 -18.88
N GLN A 160 -43.12 -26.63 -17.88
CA GLN A 160 -41.95 -25.78 -17.63
C GLN A 160 -40.97 -25.85 -18.80
N GLN A 161 -40.44 -24.69 -19.15
CA GLN A 161 -39.47 -24.53 -20.22
C GLN A 161 -38.17 -23.99 -19.64
N LEU A 162 -37.05 -24.38 -20.24
CA LEU A 162 -35.72 -23.91 -19.88
C LEU A 162 -35.19 -23.02 -20.98
N LEU A 163 -34.95 -21.76 -20.64
CA LEU A 163 -34.23 -20.80 -21.46
C LEU A 163 -32.73 -21.03 -21.26
N ILE A 164 -32.00 -21.20 -22.35
CA ILE A 164 -30.57 -21.49 -22.35
C ILE A 164 -29.88 -20.44 -23.18
N ALA A 165 -28.84 -19.82 -22.64
CA ALA A 165 -27.96 -18.93 -23.36
C ALA A 165 -26.54 -19.51 -23.40
N SER A 166 -25.92 -19.46 -24.57
CA SER A 166 -24.54 -19.87 -24.83
C SER A 166 -23.70 -18.63 -25.11
N SER A 167 -22.61 -18.46 -24.37
CA SER A 167 -21.60 -17.44 -24.62
C SER A 167 -20.20 -18.04 -24.68
N SER A 168 -19.31 -17.37 -25.42
CA SER A 168 -17.88 -17.69 -25.37
C SER A 168 -17.30 -17.23 -24.04
N LEU A 169 -16.35 -17.98 -23.49
CA LEU A 169 -15.58 -17.55 -22.33
C LEU A 169 -14.46 -16.61 -22.80
N LYS A 170 -14.78 -15.35 -23.09
CA LYS A 170 -13.78 -14.33 -23.43
C LYS A 170 -13.65 -13.32 -22.30
N PHE A 171 -12.44 -12.80 -22.08
CA PHE A 171 -12.20 -11.75 -21.11
C PHE A 171 -12.84 -10.44 -21.60
N PRO A 172 -13.85 -9.91 -20.90
CA PRO A 172 -14.50 -8.70 -21.34
C PRO A 172 -13.73 -7.48 -20.83
N GLY A 173 -13.25 -6.66 -21.77
CA GLY A 173 -12.76 -5.32 -21.44
C GLY A 173 -11.44 -5.27 -20.68
N ILE A 174 -10.61 -6.28 -20.82
CA ILE A 174 -9.23 -6.25 -20.33
C ILE A 174 -8.34 -5.81 -21.49
N SER A 175 -7.55 -4.75 -21.27
CA SER A 175 -6.51 -4.38 -22.22
C SER A 175 -5.26 -5.21 -21.95
N LEU A 176 -4.84 -6.06 -22.90
CA LEU A 176 -3.66 -6.90 -22.75
C LEU A 176 -2.37 -6.18 -23.14
N GLY A 177 -2.45 -5.21 -24.05
CA GLY A 177 -1.27 -4.66 -24.72
C GLY A 177 -0.62 -5.67 -25.68
N ASP A 178 0.58 -5.35 -26.18
CA ASP A 178 1.19 -6.06 -27.32
C ASP A 178 1.93 -7.37 -26.97
N PHE A 179 2.14 -7.70 -25.68
CA PHE A 179 3.05 -8.80 -25.27
C PHE A 179 2.55 -9.61 -24.07
N ARG A 180 1.24 -9.63 -23.84
CA ARG A 180 0.64 -10.29 -22.68
C ARG A 180 -0.35 -11.34 -23.13
N ALA A 181 -0.27 -12.50 -22.49
CA ALA A 181 -1.28 -13.54 -22.57
C ALA A 181 -2.13 -13.58 -21.31
N ILE A 182 -3.39 -13.98 -21.45
CA ILE A 182 -4.28 -14.24 -20.32
C ILE A 182 -5.06 -15.53 -20.58
N ALA A 183 -5.32 -16.31 -19.53
CA ALA A 183 -6.06 -17.55 -19.63
C ALA A 183 -7.01 -17.75 -18.45
N VAL A 184 -8.13 -18.43 -18.72
CA VAL A 184 -9.06 -18.94 -17.71
C VAL A 184 -8.79 -20.41 -17.50
N LEU A 185 -8.64 -20.80 -16.24
CA LEU A 185 -8.41 -22.16 -15.80
C LEU A 185 -9.62 -22.69 -15.05
N ASP A 186 -9.92 -23.96 -15.23
CA ASP A 186 -10.83 -24.69 -14.34
C ASP A 186 -10.12 -25.11 -13.03
N PRO A 187 -10.85 -25.69 -12.05
CA PRO A 187 -10.25 -26.19 -10.81
C PRO A 187 -9.18 -27.27 -10.99
N GLN A 188 -9.15 -27.94 -12.15
CA GLN A 188 -8.20 -29.01 -12.49
C GLN A 188 -6.95 -28.47 -13.21
N GLY A 189 -6.94 -27.20 -13.60
CA GLY A 189 -5.86 -26.53 -14.33
C GLY A 189 -5.93 -26.69 -15.83
N GLU A 190 -7.08 -27.13 -16.37
CA GLU A 190 -7.33 -27.09 -17.80
C GLU A 190 -7.55 -25.65 -18.25
N ILE A 191 -6.89 -25.26 -19.34
CA ILE A 191 -7.09 -23.95 -19.98
C ILE A 191 -8.42 -24.00 -20.74
N LEU A 192 -9.41 -23.28 -20.22
CA LEU A 192 -10.75 -23.19 -20.82
C LEU A 192 -10.80 -22.15 -21.94
N SER A 193 -10.02 -21.08 -21.80
CA SER A 193 -9.90 -20.00 -22.77
C SER A 193 -8.57 -19.29 -22.60
N GLU A 194 -8.07 -18.73 -23.69
CA GLU A 194 -6.79 -18.05 -23.80
C GLU A 194 -6.91 -16.88 -24.79
N ASP A 195 -6.21 -15.79 -24.48
CA ASP A 195 -6.05 -14.63 -25.35
C ASP A 195 -4.62 -14.11 -25.25
N GLY A 196 -4.13 -13.47 -26.32
CA GLY A 196 -2.79 -12.87 -26.40
C GLY A 196 -1.64 -13.78 -26.85
N ILE A 197 -1.88 -15.08 -27.06
CA ILE A 197 -0.94 -15.95 -27.80
C ILE A 197 -1.54 -16.25 -29.17
N PRO A 198 -0.87 -15.89 -30.28
CA PRO A 198 -1.38 -16.18 -31.62
C PRO A 198 -1.32 -17.69 -31.89
N THR A 199 -2.24 -18.19 -32.71
CA THR A 199 -2.17 -19.59 -33.14
C THR A 199 -0.95 -19.81 -34.05
N PRO A 200 -0.36 -21.01 -34.10
CA PRO A 200 0.81 -21.29 -34.95
C PRO A 200 0.59 -20.99 -36.45
N GLU A 201 -0.68 -20.96 -36.89
CA GLU A 201 -1.10 -20.64 -38.25
C GLU A 201 -1.18 -19.13 -38.52
N GLN A 202 -1.32 -18.30 -37.48
CA GLN A 202 -1.39 -16.84 -37.58
C GLN A 202 0.00 -16.18 -37.73
N VAL A 203 1.06 -16.92 -37.42
CA VAL A 203 2.43 -16.43 -37.49
C VAL A 203 3.14 -16.89 -38.77
N LEU A 204 3.95 -15.99 -39.35
CA LEU A 204 4.52 -16.19 -40.67
C LEU A 204 5.92 -16.81 -40.63
N THR A 205 6.68 -16.60 -39.56
CA THR A 205 8.07 -17.07 -39.47
C THR A 205 8.22 -18.28 -38.55
N ASP A 206 9.25 -19.09 -38.79
CA ASP A 206 9.54 -20.25 -37.94
C ASP A 206 10.04 -19.86 -36.54
N ASP A 207 10.60 -18.65 -36.39
CA ASP A 207 11.00 -18.12 -35.08
C ASP A 207 9.77 -17.69 -34.28
N ASP A 208 8.81 -16.99 -34.88
CA ASP A 208 7.53 -16.68 -34.22
C ASP A 208 6.79 -17.95 -33.76
N ARG A 209 6.86 -19.04 -34.55
CA ARG A 209 6.27 -20.33 -34.17
C ARG A 209 6.94 -20.94 -32.94
N LYS A 210 8.26 -20.77 -32.79
CA LYS A 210 8.98 -21.21 -31.58
C LYS A 210 8.57 -20.37 -30.39
N ASP A 211 8.39 -19.06 -30.56
CA ASP A 211 7.95 -18.16 -29.48
C ASP A 211 6.54 -18.48 -29.02
N VAL A 212 5.64 -18.78 -29.95
CA VAL A 212 4.29 -19.30 -29.66
C VAL A 212 4.39 -20.62 -28.88
N ALA A 213 5.16 -21.59 -29.36
CA ALA A 213 5.31 -22.89 -28.70
C ALA A 213 5.91 -22.75 -27.29
N TYR A 214 6.89 -21.86 -27.11
CA TYR A 214 7.47 -21.55 -25.81
C TYR A 214 6.43 -20.94 -24.87
N SER A 215 5.70 -19.93 -25.33
CA SER A 215 4.70 -19.22 -24.54
C SER A 215 3.54 -20.14 -24.13
N THR A 216 3.03 -20.98 -25.05
CA THR A 216 2.03 -22.01 -24.74
C THR A 216 2.54 -23.02 -23.71
N ALA A 217 3.81 -23.45 -23.81
CA ALA A 217 4.40 -24.38 -22.84
C ALA A 217 4.57 -23.73 -21.45
N GLN A 218 5.00 -22.47 -21.38
CA GLN A 218 5.08 -21.72 -20.12
C GLN A 218 3.70 -21.55 -19.48
N LEU A 219 2.69 -21.16 -20.26
CA LEU A 219 1.32 -21.00 -19.77
C LEU A 219 0.76 -22.31 -19.20
N ALA A 220 0.96 -23.43 -19.89
CA ALA A 220 0.57 -24.76 -19.37
C ALA A 220 1.34 -25.15 -18.09
N GLY A 221 2.61 -24.74 -17.98
CA GLY A 221 3.41 -24.89 -16.77
C GLY A 221 2.84 -24.08 -15.59
N PHE A 222 2.47 -22.82 -15.83
CA PHE A 222 1.83 -21.98 -14.83
C PHE A 222 0.47 -22.51 -14.43
N ALA A 223 -0.36 -22.98 -15.37
CA ALA A 223 -1.67 -23.54 -15.06
C ALA A 223 -1.59 -24.67 -14.01
N LYS A 224 -0.64 -25.61 -14.20
CA LYS A 224 -0.37 -26.69 -13.23
C LYS A 224 0.12 -26.18 -11.88
N ALA A 225 0.93 -25.12 -11.88
CA ALA A 225 1.44 -24.52 -10.65
C ALA A 225 0.33 -23.80 -9.87
N VAL A 226 -0.57 -23.10 -10.58
CA VAL A 226 -1.70 -22.36 -10.00
C VAL A 226 -2.64 -23.30 -9.25
N VAL A 227 -3.02 -24.44 -9.84
CA VAL A 227 -3.86 -25.44 -9.15
C VAL A 227 -3.28 -25.85 -7.80
N ARG A 228 -1.95 -26.05 -7.72
CA ARG A 228 -1.28 -26.40 -6.46
C ARG A 228 -1.30 -25.27 -5.43
N GLN A 229 -1.35 -24.02 -5.87
CA GLN A 229 -1.42 -22.86 -4.97
C GLN A 229 -2.85 -22.57 -4.54
N THR A 230 -3.82 -22.72 -5.44
CA THR A 230 -5.25 -22.45 -5.17
C THR A 230 -5.91 -23.59 -4.40
N ALA A 231 -5.38 -24.83 -4.47
CA ALA A 231 -5.83 -25.94 -3.65
C ALA A 231 -5.43 -25.83 -2.15
N LYS A 232 -4.53 -24.91 -1.79
CA LYS A 232 -4.17 -24.68 -0.38
C LYS A 232 -5.28 -23.85 0.27
N GLU A 233 -5.74 -24.26 1.45
CA GLU A 233 -6.81 -23.56 2.17
C GLU A 233 -6.47 -22.05 2.33
N PRO A 234 -7.40 -21.14 2.00
CA PRO A 234 -7.21 -19.69 2.08
C PRO A 234 -6.74 -19.17 3.44
N LEU A 235 -6.93 -19.96 4.50
CA LEU A 235 -6.57 -19.65 5.89
C LEU A 235 -5.09 -19.92 6.22
N THR A 236 -4.33 -20.64 5.38
CA THR A 236 -2.93 -21.04 5.65
C THR A 236 -1.89 -20.26 4.85
N THR A 237 -2.31 -19.62 3.75
CA THR A 237 -1.59 -18.55 3.09
C THR A 237 -1.69 -17.29 3.95
N LYS A 238 -0.57 -16.60 4.22
CA LYS A 238 -0.56 -15.31 4.95
C LYS A 238 -1.64 -14.38 4.38
N ASP A 239 -2.70 -14.20 5.16
CA ASP A 239 -3.91 -13.40 4.96
C ASP A 239 -4.61 -13.50 3.59
N PRO A 240 -5.87 -13.99 3.52
CA PRO A 240 -6.76 -13.60 2.42
C PRO A 240 -6.82 -12.06 2.40
N GLY A 241 -6.31 -11.42 1.35
CA GLY A 241 -6.24 -9.97 1.28
C GLY A 241 -4.91 -9.32 1.66
N ALA A 242 -3.76 -10.00 1.50
CA ALA A 242 -2.46 -9.33 1.40
C ALA A 242 -2.38 -8.44 0.13
N GLY A 243 -3.19 -7.37 0.08
CA GLY A 243 -3.43 -6.53 -1.08
C GLY A 243 -4.86 -6.01 -1.22
N GLY A 244 -5.83 -6.53 -0.44
CA GLY A 244 -7.24 -6.14 -0.53
C GLY A 244 -8.09 -6.94 -1.54
N PHE A 245 -7.52 -7.97 -2.19
CA PHE A 245 -8.26 -8.95 -2.97
C PHE A 245 -8.82 -10.07 -2.08
N LEU A 246 -10.07 -10.48 -2.28
CA LEU A 246 -10.77 -11.41 -1.40
C LEU A 246 -10.51 -12.89 -1.70
N GLY A 247 -9.95 -13.21 -2.87
CA GLY A 247 -9.62 -14.57 -3.30
C GLY A 247 -8.15 -14.92 -3.09
N VAL A 248 -7.78 -16.15 -3.46
CA VAL A 248 -6.38 -16.56 -3.57
C VAL A 248 -5.77 -15.92 -4.81
N SER A 249 -4.67 -15.20 -4.64
CA SER A 249 -3.89 -14.59 -5.72
C SER A 249 -2.39 -14.63 -5.43
N GLY A 250 -1.58 -14.45 -6.48
CA GLY A 250 -0.12 -14.41 -6.34
C GLY A 250 0.58 -14.24 -7.67
N ASN A 251 1.90 -14.51 -7.65
CA ASN A 251 2.75 -14.46 -8.83
C ASN A 251 3.65 -15.70 -8.92
N LEU A 252 4.09 -15.99 -10.15
CA LEU A 252 4.94 -17.11 -10.53
C LEU A 252 6.02 -16.60 -11.49
N GLN A 253 7.19 -17.21 -11.43
CA GLN A 253 8.30 -16.92 -12.34
C GLN A 253 8.56 -18.14 -13.20
N GLY A 254 8.69 -17.92 -14.50
CA GLY A 254 8.94 -18.94 -15.52
C GLY A 254 10.38 -18.94 -16.00
N GLY A 255 10.56 -19.56 -17.16
CA GLY A 255 11.83 -19.61 -17.87
C GLY A 255 12.30 -18.24 -18.38
N VAL A 256 13.51 -18.24 -18.93
CA VAL A 256 14.05 -17.12 -19.71
C VAL A 256 14.09 -17.56 -21.17
N HIS A 257 13.67 -16.69 -22.08
CA HIS A 257 13.71 -16.88 -23.54
C HIS A 257 14.00 -15.53 -24.19
N ASP A 258 14.96 -15.49 -25.12
CA ASP A 258 15.40 -14.26 -25.81
C ASP A 258 15.72 -13.05 -24.91
N GLY A 259 16.26 -13.32 -23.72
CA GLY A 259 16.62 -12.27 -22.74
C GLY A 259 15.45 -11.76 -21.91
N GLU A 260 14.26 -12.33 -22.09
CA GLU A 260 13.07 -12.03 -21.30
C GLU A 260 12.75 -13.17 -20.33
N ARG A 261 12.50 -12.81 -19.07
CA ARG A 261 11.94 -13.75 -18.10
C ARG A 261 10.42 -13.68 -18.17
N THR A 262 9.80 -14.84 -18.33
CA THR A 262 8.34 -14.95 -18.24
C THR A 262 7.88 -14.82 -16.80
N ILE A 263 6.95 -13.92 -16.53
CA ILE A 263 6.30 -13.74 -15.23
C ILE A 263 4.81 -13.94 -15.41
N ALA A 264 4.19 -14.67 -14.47
CA ALA A 264 2.74 -14.81 -14.42
C ALA A 264 2.16 -14.30 -13.10
N GLY A 265 1.03 -13.61 -13.18
CA GLY A 265 0.13 -13.40 -12.05
C GLY A 265 -1.03 -14.39 -12.11
N TYR A 266 -1.59 -14.76 -10.96
CA TYR A 266 -2.79 -15.58 -10.90
C TYR A 266 -3.77 -15.08 -9.84
N ALA A 267 -5.06 -15.29 -10.07
CA ALA A 267 -6.12 -14.99 -9.11
C ALA A 267 -7.34 -15.89 -9.32
N THR A 268 -7.94 -16.36 -8.23
CA THR A 268 -9.23 -17.08 -8.21
C THR A 268 -10.40 -16.10 -8.33
N LEU A 269 -11.54 -16.55 -8.85
CA LEU A 269 -12.77 -15.77 -8.73
C LEU A 269 -13.19 -15.68 -7.25
N THR A 270 -13.64 -14.49 -6.83
CA THR A 270 -14.04 -14.24 -5.44
C THR A 270 -15.28 -13.35 -5.38
N GLY A 271 -16.15 -13.59 -4.39
CA GLY A 271 -17.38 -12.82 -4.23
C GLY A 271 -17.14 -11.35 -3.87
N PRO A 272 -18.21 -10.53 -3.82
CA PRO A 272 -18.12 -9.12 -3.50
C PRO A 272 -17.70 -8.86 -2.04
N GLN A 273 -17.92 -9.83 -1.15
CA GLN A 273 -17.59 -9.76 0.27
C GLN A 273 -16.85 -11.02 0.75
N PRO A 274 -15.99 -10.91 1.78
CA PRO A 274 -15.32 -12.08 2.35
C PRO A 274 -16.34 -13.12 2.83
N GLY A 275 -16.20 -14.36 2.36
CA GLY A 275 -17.07 -15.47 2.77
C GLY A 275 -18.41 -15.56 2.03
N GLU A 276 -18.75 -14.59 1.16
CA GLU A 276 -19.93 -14.66 0.30
C GLU A 276 -19.56 -15.20 -1.08
N GLY A 277 -20.28 -16.21 -1.54
CA GLY A 277 -20.18 -16.73 -2.90
C GLY A 277 -21.15 -16.05 -3.85
N THR A 278 -20.84 -16.13 -5.13
CA THR A 278 -21.73 -15.82 -6.27
C THR A 278 -21.85 -17.06 -7.14
N VAL A 279 -22.83 -17.06 -8.05
CA VAL A 279 -22.99 -18.14 -9.03
C VAL A 279 -21.70 -18.35 -9.84
N ALA A 280 -21.03 -17.27 -10.25
CA ALA A 280 -19.75 -17.36 -10.96
C ALA A 280 -18.62 -17.97 -10.13
N THR A 281 -18.55 -17.69 -8.82
CA THR A 281 -17.52 -18.30 -7.95
C THR A 281 -17.71 -19.80 -7.75
N GLY A 282 -18.94 -20.30 -7.89
CA GLY A 282 -19.25 -21.73 -7.83
C GLY A 282 -18.59 -22.55 -8.95
N LEU A 283 -18.17 -21.91 -10.04
CA LEU A 283 -17.44 -22.55 -11.14
C LEU A 283 -15.97 -22.85 -10.78
N GLY A 284 -15.44 -22.29 -9.69
CA GLY A 284 -14.07 -22.53 -9.23
C GLY A 284 -12.98 -22.06 -10.20
N LEU A 285 -13.29 -21.09 -11.06
CA LEU A 285 -12.37 -20.62 -12.10
C LEU A 285 -11.20 -19.81 -11.51
N SER A 286 -10.07 -19.88 -12.20
CA SER A 286 -8.88 -19.04 -11.93
C SER A 286 -8.44 -18.32 -13.19
N VAL A 287 -7.85 -17.14 -13.03
CA VAL A 287 -7.27 -16.33 -14.10
C VAL A 287 -5.76 -16.34 -13.96
N VAL A 288 -5.06 -16.53 -15.07
CA VAL A 288 -3.60 -16.40 -15.17
C VAL A 288 -3.27 -15.38 -16.23
N ALA A 289 -2.42 -14.40 -15.90
CA ALA A 289 -1.91 -13.42 -16.85
C ALA A 289 -0.39 -13.54 -16.92
N MET A 290 0.16 -13.68 -18.12
CA MET A 290 1.58 -13.94 -18.38
C MET A 290 2.19 -12.85 -19.25
N VAL A 291 3.42 -12.45 -18.96
CA VAL A 291 4.16 -11.46 -19.74
C VAL A 291 5.66 -11.77 -19.77
N GLY A 292 6.32 -11.50 -20.88
CA GLY A 292 7.78 -11.46 -21.00
C GLY A 292 8.33 -10.14 -20.45
N VAL A 293 9.31 -10.22 -19.55
CA VAL A 293 9.95 -9.02 -18.98
C VAL A 293 11.45 -9.12 -19.22
N ALA A 294 12.00 -8.15 -19.95
CA ALA A 294 13.45 -8.04 -20.15
C ALA A 294 14.19 -8.08 -18.81
N GLU A 295 15.18 -8.95 -18.69
CA GLU A 295 16.10 -8.92 -17.55
C GLU A 295 17.12 -7.81 -17.77
N ASP A 296 17.43 -7.03 -16.73
CA ASP A 296 18.54 -6.08 -16.76
C ASP A 296 19.80 -6.80 -16.25
N PRO A 297 20.72 -7.24 -17.13
CA PRO A 297 21.91 -7.97 -16.72
C PRO A 297 22.92 -7.09 -15.98
N THR A 298 22.75 -5.76 -16.00
CA THR A 298 23.68 -4.81 -15.37
C THR A 298 23.34 -4.52 -13.90
N ARG A 299 22.18 -4.97 -13.41
CA ARG A 299 21.77 -4.82 -12.01
C ARG A 299 22.51 -5.84 -11.14
N SER A 300 23.82 -5.68 -11.00
CA SER A 300 24.64 -6.50 -10.13
C SER A 300 24.49 -6.09 -8.67
N ASP A 301 24.11 -7.06 -7.83
CA ASP A 301 24.07 -6.94 -6.37
C ASP A 301 25.46 -6.55 -5.84
N HIS A 302 25.60 -5.35 -5.29
CA HIS A 302 26.80 -4.96 -4.56
C HIS A 302 26.50 -4.92 -3.05
N PRO A 303 26.59 -6.06 -2.33
CA PRO A 303 26.44 -6.11 -0.87
C PRO A 303 27.51 -5.28 -0.12
N LEU A 304 28.52 -4.80 -0.85
CA LEU A 304 29.61 -3.97 -0.38
C LEU A 304 29.13 -2.73 0.37
N PHE A 305 28.06 -2.08 -0.06
CA PHE A 305 27.60 -0.85 0.61
C PHE A 305 27.16 -1.10 2.06
N GLY A 306 26.37 -2.16 2.31
CA GLY A 306 25.92 -2.51 3.65
C GLY A 306 27.09 -2.87 4.59
N VAL A 307 28.06 -3.62 4.08
CA VAL A 307 29.28 -4.01 4.82
C VAL A 307 30.16 -2.80 5.11
N LEU A 308 30.40 -1.92 4.12
CA LEU A 308 31.18 -0.71 4.30
C LEU A 308 30.53 0.26 5.28
N ALA A 309 29.20 0.44 5.19
CA ALA A 309 28.45 1.29 6.12
C ALA A 309 28.50 0.75 7.56
N ALA A 310 28.37 -0.56 7.74
CA ALA A 310 28.52 -1.22 9.04
C ALA A 310 29.95 -1.10 9.59
N GLY A 311 30.98 -1.31 8.74
CA GLY A 311 32.39 -1.12 9.11
C GLY A 311 32.69 0.30 9.55
N ALA A 312 32.18 1.30 8.83
CA ALA A 312 32.29 2.71 9.21
C ALA A 312 31.63 3.00 10.56
N LEU A 313 30.45 2.43 10.83
CA LEU A 313 29.77 2.56 12.13
C LEU A 313 30.62 2.00 13.27
N LEU A 314 31.21 0.82 13.09
CA LEU A 314 32.04 0.19 14.11
C LEU A 314 33.29 1.02 14.42
N LEU A 315 33.94 1.58 13.40
CA LEU A 315 35.10 2.46 13.58
C LEU A 315 34.73 3.74 14.33
N ILE A 316 33.69 4.44 13.89
CA ILE A 316 33.21 5.69 14.51
C ILE A 316 32.70 5.43 15.93
N GLY A 317 31.96 4.33 16.12
CA GLY A 317 31.43 3.90 17.41
C GLY A 317 32.52 3.53 18.41
N ALA A 318 33.52 2.75 17.98
CA ALA A 318 34.69 2.41 18.80
C ALA A 318 35.46 3.66 19.21
N LEU A 319 35.63 4.63 18.31
CA LEU A 319 36.25 5.92 18.62
C LEU A 319 35.45 6.70 19.67
N ALA A 320 34.13 6.79 19.52
CA ALA A 320 33.27 7.47 20.49
C ALA A 320 33.32 6.80 21.88
N VAL A 321 33.27 5.47 21.94
CA VAL A 321 33.40 4.70 23.19
C VAL A 321 34.79 4.90 23.81
N ALA A 322 35.86 4.85 23.02
CA ALA A 322 37.22 5.09 23.51
C ALA A 322 37.39 6.50 24.09
N VAL A 323 36.80 7.53 23.46
CA VAL A 323 36.75 8.90 23.99
C VAL A 323 36.03 8.94 25.34
N LEU A 324 34.87 8.30 25.49
CA LEU A 324 34.12 8.27 26.75
C LEU A 324 34.88 7.53 27.87
N LEU A 325 35.48 6.39 27.54
CA LEU A 325 36.29 5.61 28.48
C LEU A 325 37.52 6.39 28.95
N GLY A 326 38.20 7.06 28.03
CA GLY A 326 39.42 7.83 28.29
C GLY A 326 39.18 9.12 29.07
N THR A 327 38.08 9.83 28.75
CA THR A 327 37.86 11.20 29.24
C THR A 327 36.87 11.33 30.39
N VAL A 328 35.98 10.36 30.56
CA VAL A 328 34.95 10.40 31.62
C VAL A 328 35.16 9.26 32.62
N GLN A 329 35.23 8.00 32.16
CA GLN A 329 35.31 6.84 33.06
C GLN A 329 36.63 6.72 33.82
N ARG A 330 37.77 6.70 33.12
CA ARG A 330 39.08 6.55 33.78
C ARG A 330 39.37 7.68 34.80
N PRO A 331 39.12 8.97 34.48
CA PRO A 331 39.30 10.05 35.44
C PRO A 331 38.38 9.98 36.66
N LEU A 332 37.11 9.60 36.48
CA LEU A 332 36.16 9.47 37.57
C LEU A 332 36.54 8.33 38.53
N LEU A 333 36.97 7.19 37.99
CA LEU A 333 37.47 6.07 38.80
C LEU A 333 38.73 6.46 39.58
N LYS A 334 39.65 7.21 38.97
CA LYS A 334 40.84 7.75 39.67
C LYS A 334 40.43 8.66 40.82
N LEU A 335 39.51 9.61 40.60
CA LEU A 335 39.01 10.49 41.66
C LEU A 335 38.31 9.73 42.79
N PHE A 336 37.55 8.68 42.47
CA PHE A 336 36.94 7.82 43.48
C PHE A 336 38.00 7.15 44.37
N LEU A 337 39.08 6.63 43.78
CA LEU A 337 40.17 6.03 44.54
C LEU A 337 40.92 7.06 45.41
N GLU A 338 41.18 8.25 44.86
CA GLU A 338 41.87 9.35 45.55
C GLU A 338 41.02 9.93 46.70
N SER A 339 39.73 10.15 46.50
CA SER A 339 38.82 10.63 47.56
C SER A 339 38.67 9.61 48.69
N ARG A 340 38.59 8.32 48.37
CA ARG A 340 38.57 7.23 49.37
C ARG A 340 39.88 7.16 50.16
N ARG A 341 41.02 7.41 49.51
CA ARG A 341 42.34 7.48 50.17
C ARG A 341 42.40 8.62 51.19
N LEU A 342 42.02 9.83 50.77
CA LEU A 342 42.00 11.01 51.65
C LEU A 342 41.05 10.81 52.84
N HIS A 343 39.85 10.29 52.60
CA HIS A 343 38.92 9.97 53.68
C HIS A 343 39.48 8.88 54.62
N ARG A 344 40.33 7.96 54.17
CA ARG A 344 40.97 6.98 55.07
C ARG A 344 42.12 7.54 55.90
N GLY A 345 42.50 8.81 55.70
CA GLY A 345 43.56 9.47 56.46
C GLY A 345 44.96 9.38 55.83
N ASP A 346 45.08 8.81 54.62
CA ASP A 346 46.37 8.82 53.91
C ASP A 346 46.57 10.16 53.19
N LEU A 347 47.29 11.05 53.88
CA LEU A 347 47.64 12.39 53.42
C LEU A 347 49.07 12.46 52.83
N THR A 348 49.81 11.35 52.79
CA THR A 348 51.27 11.32 52.56
C THR A 348 51.69 11.90 51.20
N ARG A 349 50.90 11.62 50.15
CA ARG A 349 51.17 12.00 48.75
C ARG A 349 50.11 12.95 48.17
N PRO A 350 50.47 13.81 47.18
CA PRO A 350 49.53 14.70 46.52
C PRO A 350 48.40 13.92 45.82
N VAL A 351 47.24 14.55 45.69
CA VAL A 351 46.11 14.05 44.91
C VAL A 351 46.49 14.07 43.44
N ASN A 352 46.42 12.90 42.80
CA ASN A 352 46.65 12.80 41.36
C ASN A 352 45.42 13.32 40.61
N ALA A 353 45.38 14.63 40.39
CA ALA A 353 44.26 15.30 39.73
C ALA A 353 44.30 15.08 38.20
N PRO A 354 43.17 14.68 37.57
CA PRO A 354 43.05 14.69 36.12
C PRO A 354 43.31 16.08 35.53
N GLY A 355 43.80 16.15 34.28
CA GLY A 355 44.26 17.40 33.67
C GLY A 355 43.17 18.34 33.12
N TYR A 356 41.91 17.91 32.97
CA TYR A 356 40.86 18.70 32.32
C TYR A 356 39.45 18.50 32.92
N GLY A 357 38.55 19.44 32.62
CA GLY A 357 37.11 19.34 32.91
C GLY A 357 36.71 19.41 34.38
N GLU A 358 35.51 18.89 34.68
CA GLU A 358 34.93 18.81 36.03
C GLU A 358 35.74 17.91 36.96
N THR A 359 36.39 16.87 36.43
CA THR A 359 37.23 15.97 37.23
C THR A 359 38.52 16.66 37.69
N ALA A 360 39.13 17.53 36.87
CA ALA A 360 40.25 18.37 37.30
C ALA A 360 39.86 19.38 38.38
N ARG A 361 38.63 19.89 38.34
CA ARG A 361 38.09 20.81 39.36
C ARG A 361 37.94 20.10 40.70
N ILE A 362 37.32 18.92 40.70
CA ILE A 362 37.18 18.07 41.90
C ILE A 362 38.56 17.67 42.43
N GLY A 363 39.49 17.25 41.57
CA GLY A 363 40.85 16.87 41.98
C GLY A 363 41.62 18.00 42.65
N ARG A 364 41.52 19.23 42.12
CA ARG A 364 42.13 20.42 42.75
C ARG A 364 41.49 20.77 44.09
N ALA A 365 40.16 20.64 44.19
CA ALA A 365 39.46 20.81 45.46
C ALA A 365 39.88 19.77 46.51
N LEU A 366 40.02 18.50 46.11
CA LEU A 366 40.53 17.43 46.98
C LEU A 366 41.97 17.70 47.44
N GLU A 367 42.84 18.22 46.57
CA GLU A 367 44.21 18.59 46.96
C GLU A 367 44.25 19.77 47.94
N ALA A 368 43.34 20.74 47.78
CA ALA A 368 43.20 21.83 48.75
C ALA A 368 42.71 21.31 50.12
N LEU A 369 41.74 20.38 50.12
CA LEU A 369 41.25 19.73 51.33
C LEU A 369 42.32 18.86 51.99
N ARG A 370 43.20 18.18 51.23
CA ARG A 370 44.34 17.42 51.75
C ARG A 370 45.28 18.31 52.57
N ARG A 371 45.61 19.49 52.04
CA ARG A 371 46.47 20.48 52.71
C ARG A 371 45.83 21.02 53.98
N GLN A 372 44.54 21.35 53.93
CA GLN A 372 43.79 21.77 55.13
C GLN A 372 43.76 20.68 56.22
N LEU A 373 43.58 19.40 55.85
CA LEU A 373 43.60 18.28 56.80
C LEU A 373 44.99 18.01 57.42
N ARG A 374 46.08 18.42 56.75
CA ARG A 374 47.45 18.35 57.28
C ARG A 374 47.77 19.45 58.30
N GLY A 375 46.91 20.45 58.43
CA GLY A 375 47.22 21.65 59.22
C GLY A 375 48.18 22.61 58.53
N ASP A 376 48.39 22.46 57.20
CA ASP A 376 49.10 23.47 56.42
C ASP A 376 48.17 24.71 56.34
N ASP A 377 48.37 25.65 57.26
CA ASP A 377 47.56 26.87 57.40
C ASP A 377 47.64 27.70 56.10
N LEU A 378 46.57 27.67 55.32
CA LEU A 378 46.23 28.75 54.41
C LEU A 378 45.01 29.42 55.02
N GLY A 379 45.26 30.51 55.75
CA GLY A 379 44.24 31.49 56.08
C GLY A 379 43.46 31.94 54.84
N PRO A 380 42.25 32.52 55.01
CA PRO A 380 41.48 33.03 53.88
C PRO A 380 42.35 33.99 53.06
N PRO A 381 42.20 34.04 51.72
CA PRO A 381 42.99 34.93 50.90
C PRO A 381 42.60 36.37 51.21
N GLU A 382 43.28 36.98 52.18
CA GLU A 382 43.42 38.42 52.18
C GLU A 382 44.14 38.82 50.90
N ARG A 383 43.62 39.89 50.30
CA ARG A 383 44.10 40.50 49.08
C ARG A 383 45.57 40.89 49.24
N ALA A 384 46.50 39.99 48.93
CA ALA A 384 47.88 40.35 48.66
C ALA A 384 47.94 40.97 47.26
N ALA A 385 47.80 42.30 47.24
CA ALA A 385 48.22 43.11 46.12
C ALA A 385 49.73 42.88 45.88
N GLY A 386 50.10 42.54 44.65
CA GLY A 386 51.48 42.65 44.18
C GLY A 386 52.32 41.38 44.25
N GLN A 387 52.01 40.38 43.42
CA GLN A 387 53.03 39.61 42.65
C GLN A 387 52.31 38.74 41.62
N ALA A 388 52.37 39.18 40.36
CA ALA A 388 51.75 38.50 39.24
C ALA A 388 52.54 37.23 38.90
N ALA A 389 52.01 36.07 39.29
CA ALA A 389 52.39 34.81 38.67
C ALA A 389 52.09 34.87 37.16
N PRO A 390 52.95 34.33 36.28
CA PRO A 390 52.77 34.44 34.83
C PRO A 390 51.44 33.79 34.41
N PRO A 391 50.72 34.38 33.43
CA PRO A 391 49.41 33.88 33.03
C PRO A 391 49.57 32.50 32.40
N ALA A 392 49.20 31.46 33.14
CA ALA A 392 49.02 30.12 32.58
C ALA A 392 48.04 30.22 31.41
N ARG A 393 48.53 29.96 30.20
CA ARG A 393 47.78 29.98 28.94
C ARG A 393 46.41 29.34 29.15
N ARG A 394 45.34 30.15 29.03
CA ARG A 394 43.94 29.71 29.10
C ARG A 394 43.62 28.92 27.83
N ILE A 395 44.03 27.66 27.77
CA ILE A 395 43.51 26.72 26.78
C ILE A 395 42.00 26.59 27.04
N PRO A 396 41.13 26.74 26.02
CA PRO A 396 39.68 26.66 26.20
C PRO A 396 39.31 25.33 26.86
N ARG A 397 38.68 25.41 28.03
CA ARG A 397 38.37 24.27 28.89
C ARG A 397 37.21 23.49 28.31
N VAL A 398 37.50 22.40 27.60
CA VAL A 398 36.46 21.45 27.17
C VAL A 398 35.95 20.70 28.42
N GLY A 399 34.77 21.09 28.91
CA GLY A 399 34.06 20.37 29.97
C GLY A 399 33.42 19.08 29.46
N SER A 400 32.92 18.24 30.36
CA SER A 400 32.22 16.97 30.05
C SER A 400 31.04 17.14 29.08
N ARG A 401 30.41 18.33 29.02
CA ARG A 401 29.42 18.66 27.97
C ARG A 401 30.03 18.66 26.56
N GLY A 402 31.23 19.20 26.42
CA GLY A 402 31.95 19.25 25.14
C GLY A 402 32.35 17.85 24.66
N VAL A 403 32.68 16.95 25.59
CA VAL A 403 32.94 15.53 25.27
C VAL A 403 31.67 14.84 24.77
N VAL A 404 30.53 15.00 25.46
CA VAL A 404 29.26 14.42 25.00
C VAL A 404 28.83 15.02 23.65
N ALA A 405 29.02 16.32 23.45
CA ALA A 405 28.74 16.99 22.18
C ALA A 405 29.66 16.46 21.06
N LEU A 406 30.95 16.23 21.33
CA LEU A 406 31.88 15.63 20.38
C LEU A 406 31.47 14.21 20.00
N CYS A 407 31.08 13.37 20.98
CA CYS A 407 30.55 12.03 20.70
C CYS A 407 29.25 12.10 19.89
N ALA A 408 28.36 13.05 20.18
CA ALA A 408 27.14 13.26 19.40
C ALA A 408 27.48 13.64 17.95
N ILE A 409 28.43 14.56 17.73
CA ILE A 409 28.89 14.96 16.40
C ILE A 409 29.48 13.76 15.65
N LEU A 410 30.34 12.96 16.29
CA LEU A 410 30.90 11.75 15.69
C LEU A 410 29.80 10.77 15.26
N LEU A 411 28.82 10.49 16.10
CA LEU A 411 27.73 9.58 15.72
C LEU A 411 26.83 10.18 14.63
N LEU A 412 26.60 11.50 14.65
CA LEU A 412 25.87 12.22 13.61
C LEU A 412 26.61 12.20 12.26
N THR A 413 27.95 12.20 12.24
CA THR A 413 28.69 12.08 10.98
C THR A 413 28.44 10.76 10.24
N TRP A 414 27.96 9.73 10.93
CA TRP A 414 27.49 8.49 10.31
C TRP A 414 25.98 8.51 10.03
N ALA A 415 25.17 8.92 11.01
CA ALA A 415 23.71 8.85 10.91
C ALA A 415 23.11 9.86 9.91
N ALA A 416 23.60 11.10 9.90
CA ALA A 416 23.01 12.16 9.08
C ALA A 416 23.17 11.93 7.57
N PRO A 417 24.35 11.50 7.05
CA PRO A 417 24.47 11.17 5.63
C PRO A 417 23.57 10.02 5.18
N LEU A 418 23.43 8.96 5.99
CA LEU A 418 22.51 7.86 5.69
C LEU A 418 21.05 8.32 5.70
N LEU A 419 20.71 9.20 6.65
CA LEU A 419 19.36 9.74 6.81
C LEU A 419 18.95 10.72 5.71
N LEU A 420 19.89 11.49 5.14
CA LEU A 420 19.57 12.63 4.27
C LEU A 420 20.17 12.55 2.86
N LEU A 421 21.36 11.95 2.68
CA LEU A 421 22.14 12.12 1.45
C LEU A 421 22.24 10.84 0.61
N PHE A 422 22.47 9.69 1.24
CA PHE A 422 22.72 8.45 0.49
C PHE A 422 21.44 7.79 -0.03
N ASN A 423 21.57 7.19 -1.23
CA ASN A 423 20.56 6.35 -1.89
C ASN A 423 19.20 7.04 -2.07
N ARG A 424 19.20 8.31 -2.51
CA ARG A 424 17.98 9.05 -2.86
C ARG A 424 17.50 8.61 -4.25
N ALA A 425 16.52 7.71 -4.23
CA ALA A 425 15.99 7.02 -5.39
C ALA A 425 15.22 7.94 -6.34
N ASP A 426 14.60 9.01 -5.86
CA ASP A 426 13.72 9.85 -6.70
C ASP A 426 14.40 10.46 -7.94
N ALA A 427 15.72 10.70 -7.90
CA ALA A 427 16.48 11.23 -9.04
C ALA A 427 17.00 10.13 -9.97
N THR A 428 17.38 8.96 -9.43
CA THR A 428 18.18 7.95 -10.12
C THR A 428 17.47 6.61 -10.33
N ALA A 429 16.33 6.37 -9.69
CA ALA A 429 15.63 5.10 -9.77
C ALA A 429 15.20 4.83 -11.21
N ILE A 430 15.54 3.64 -11.69
CA ILE A 430 15.06 3.14 -12.97
C ILE A 430 13.74 2.45 -12.68
N ILE A 431 12.65 3.07 -13.12
CA ILE A 431 11.32 2.48 -13.04
C ILE A 431 11.20 1.50 -14.20
N PRO A 432 10.96 0.20 -13.94
CA PRO A 432 10.76 -0.79 -14.99
C PRO A 432 9.63 -0.37 -15.93
N GLN A 433 9.90 -0.39 -17.24
CA GLN A 433 8.92 -0.02 -18.26
C GLN A 433 7.65 -0.89 -18.17
N GLN A 434 7.80 -2.16 -17.77
CA GLN A 434 6.67 -3.05 -17.54
C GLN A 434 5.67 -2.50 -16.53
N ILE A 435 6.11 -1.83 -15.45
CA ILE A 435 5.19 -1.25 -14.46
C ILE A 435 4.44 -0.06 -15.04
N VAL A 436 5.10 0.73 -15.90
CA VAL A 436 4.47 1.86 -16.59
C VAL A 436 3.42 1.37 -17.58
N ASN A 437 3.75 0.32 -18.34
CA ASN A 437 2.82 -0.35 -19.24
C ASN A 437 1.63 -0.94 -18.47
N ASP A 438 1.88 -1.64 -17.37
CA ASP A 438 0.81 -2.21 -16.54
C ASP A 438 -0.10 -1.13 -15.95
N GLN A 439 0.46 0.01 -15.52
CA GLN A 439 -0.34 1.15 -15.09
C GLN A 439 -1.27 1.62 -16.22
N ARG A 440 -0.77 1.71 -17.47
CA ARG A 440 -1.56 2.08 -18.66
C ARG A 440 -2.69 1.10 -18.90
N GLU A 441 -2.37 -0.19 -19.04
CA GLU A 441 -3.35 -1.22 -19.41
C GLU A 441 -4.43 -1.41 -18.35
N ARG A 442 -4.06 -1.35 -17.08
CA ARG A 442 -5.01 -1.47 -15.97
C ARG A 442 -5.88 -0.23 -15.83
N THR A 443 -5.38 0.95 -16.19
CA THR A 443 -6.20 2.18 -16.26
C THR A 443 -7.18 2.13 -17.43
N ASP A 444 -6.77 1.57 -18.56
CA ASP A 444 -7.66 1.35 -19.70
C ASP A 444 -8.76 0.33 -19.38
N THR A 445 -8.38 -0.80 -18.76
CA THR A 445 -9.32 -1.81 -18.25
C THR A 445 -10.34 -1.19 -17.28
N LEU A 446 -9.90 -0.30 -16.39
CA LEU A 446 -10.80 0.45 -15.50
C LEU A 446 -11.73 1.39 -16.26
N THR A 447 -11.22 2.07 -17.28
CA THR A 447 -12.00 2.98 -18.13
C THR A 447 -13.11 2.24 -18.85
N ASP A 448 -12.77 1.12 -19.48
CA ASP A 448 -13.74 0.26 -20.15
C ASP A 448 -14.80 -0.26 -19.19
N ARG A 449 -14.40 -0.64 -17.96
CA ARG A 449 -15.33 -1.10 -16.93
C ARG A 449 -16.31 -0.02 -16.48
N VAL A 450 -15.84 1.21 -16.22
CA VAL A 450 -16.75 2.32 -15.84
C VAL A 450 -17.71 2.63 -16.99
N ARG A 451 -17.19 2.70 -18.22
CA ARG A 451 -18.00 2.91 -19.42
C ARG A 451 -19.06 1.82 -19.60
N ARG A 452 -18.66 0.54 -19.45
CA ARG A 452 -19.56 -0.62 -19.60
C ARG A 452 -20.64 -0.60 -18.53
N ALA A 453 -20.29 -0.36 -17.25
CA ALA A 453 -21.27 -0.28 -16.17
C ALA A 453 -22.35 0.80 -16.39
N LEU A 454 -21.98 1.95 -16.97
CA LEU A 454 -22.93 3.00 -17.35
C LEU A 454 -23.80 2.59 -18.56
N ASN A 455 -23.21 1.95 -19.55
CA ASN A 455 -23.95 1.44 -20.72
C ASN A 455 -24.94 0.34 -20.33
N GLU A 456 -24.52 -0.59 -19.46
CA GLU A 456 -25.36 -1.64 -18.88
C GLU A 456 -26.51 -1.03 -18.10
N GLY A 457 -26.24 -0.03 -17.25
CA GLY A 457 -27.33 0.67 -16.55
C GLY A 457 -28.34 1.31 -17.52
N GLN A 458 -27.89 1.89 -18.63
CA GLN A 458 -28.81 2.42 -19.64
C GLN A 458 -29.62 1.30 -20.34
N ALA A 459 -29.01 0.14 -20.57
CA ALA A 459 -29.70 -1.03 -21.12
C ALA A 459 -30.75 -1.57 -20.14
N ASP A 460 -30.44 -1.66 -18.85
CA ASP A 460 -31.38 -2.03 -17.79
C ASP A 460 -32.59 -1.10 -17.79
N LEU A 461 -32.36 0.21 -17.82
CA LEU A 461 -33.46 1.19 -17.89
C LEU A 461 -34.29 1.02 -19.17
N SER A 462 -33.68 0.67 -20.30
CA SER A 462 -34.41 0.43 -21.55
C SER A 462 -35.27 -0.84 -21.49
N SER A 463 -34.76 -1.88 -20.84
CA SER A 463 -35.49 -3.13 -20.57
C SER A 463 -36.68 -2.86 -19.64
N VAL A 464 -36.46 -2.15 -18.53
CA VAL A 464 -37.51 -1.80 -17.57
C VAL A 464 -38.55 -0.87 -18.16
N ALA A 465 -38.15 0.13 -18.96
CA ALA A 465 -39.07 1.00 -19.67
C ALA A 465 -39.97 0.23 -20.64
N SER A 466 -39.45 -0.83 -21.27
CA SER A 466 -40.23 -1.72 -22.14
C SER A 466 -41.29 -2.53 -21.37
N LEU A 467 -41.09 -2.80 -20.08
CA LEU A 467 -42.07 -3.47 -19.21
C LEU A 467 -43.18 -2.53 -18.74
N ILE A 468 -42.81 -1.28 -18.47
CA ILE A 468 -43.74 -0.27 -17.96
C ILE A 468 -44.78 0.13 -19.03
N GLY A 469 -44.57 -0.12 -20.33
CA GLY A 469 -45.60 -0.07 -21.37
C GLY A 469 -46.48 1.20 -21.45
N ASP A 470 -47.51 1.18 -22.31
CA ASP A 470 -48.47 2.28 -22.48
C ASP A 470 -49.62 2.25 -21.46
N LYS A 471 -50.00 1.04 -21.01
CA LYS A 471 -51.19 0.79 -20.17
C LYS A 471 -50.91 0.45 -18.72
N THR A 472 -49.66 0.20 -18.32
CA THR A 472 -49.34 -0.23 -16.95
C THR A 472 -49.74 0.84 -15.92
N PRO A 473 -50.60 0.57 -14.93
CA PRO A 473 -51.00 1.55 -13.92
C PRO A 473 -49.83 2.08 -13.08
N GLU A 474 -49.90 3.32 -12.57
CA GLU A 474 -48.83 3.94 -11.75
C GLU A 474 -48.39 3.08 -10.55
N LYS A 475 -49.33 2.34 -9.94
CA LYS A 475 -49.05 1.42 -8.83
C LYS A 475 -48.18 0.24 -9.26
N GLU A 476 -48.46 -0.37 -10.40
CA GLU A 476 -47.68 -1.48 -10.96
C GLU A 476 -46.29 -1.01 -11.42
N MET A 477 -46.20 0.21 -11.97
CA MET A 477 -44.90 0.82 -12.25
C MET A 477 -44.04 0.88 -10.99
N THR A 478 -44.61 1.36 -9.88
CA THR A 478 -43.88 1.49 -8.61
C THR A 478 -43.35 0.15 -8.14
N THR A 479 -44.14 -0.93 -8.23
CA THR A 479 -43.69 -2.29 -7.93
C THR A 479 -42.50 -2.72 -8.80
N VAL A 480 -42.56 -2.47 -10.11
CA VAL A 480 -41.45 -2.80 -11.03
C VAL A 480 -40.20 -2.00 -10.68
N LEU A 481 -40.34 -0.72 -10.33
CA LEU A 481 -39.21 0.13 -9.93
C LEU A 481 -38.61 -0.32 -8.58
N ASP A 482 -39.44 -0.72 -7.61
CA ASP A 482 -38.98 -1.22 -6.31
C ASP A 482 -38.18 -2.52 -6.47
N HIS A 483 -38.66 -3.44 -7.30
CA HIS A 483 -37.93 -4.66 -7.63
C HIS A 483 -36.60 -4.35 -8.31
N THR A 484 -36.62 -3.51 -9.35
CA THR A 484 -35.41 -3.12 -10.10
C THR A 484 -34.38 -2.47 -9.20
N LEU A 485 -34.80 -1.60 -8.26
CA LEU A 485 -33.92 -0.94 -7.31
C LEU A 485 -33.33 -1.93 -6.28
N GLY A 486 -34.10 -2.96 -5.89
CA GLY A 486 -33.64 -4.04 -5.02
C GLY A 486 -32.58 -4.91 -5.67
N ASP A 487 -32.74 -5.22 -6.96
CA ASP A 487 -31.83 -6.08 -7.72
C ASP A 487 -30.51 -5.38 -8.10
N HIS A 488 -30.51 -4.04 -8.10
CA HIS A 488 -29.37 -3.25 -8.58
C HIS A 488 -28.93 -2.20 -7.57
N ASP A 489 -27.78 -2.43 -6.96
CA ASP A 489 -27.11 -1.48 -6.09
C ASP A 489 -26.65 -0.19 -6.81
N ARG A 490 -26.57 -0.19 -8.16
CA ARG A 490 -26.10 0.94 -8.96
C ARG A 490 -27.02 2.15 -8.92
N TYR A 491 -28.32 2.00 -8.63
CA TYR A 491 -29.28 3.11 -8.64
C TYR A 491 -29.56 3.64 -7.23
N LYS A 492 -29.59 4.97 -7.13
CA LYS A 492 -30.01 5.73 -5.94
C LYS A 492 -31.53 5.90 -5.91
N SER A 493 -32.10 6.18 -7.07
CA SER A 493 -33.54 6.34 -7.29
C SER A 493 -33.89 6.01 -8.74
N LEU A 494 -35.10 5.47 -8.92
CA LEU A 494 -35.71 5.22 -10.22
C LEU A 494 -37.05 5.94 -10.28
N TYR A 495 -37.38 6.61 -11.38
CA TYR A 495 -38.67 7.30 -11.52
C TYR A 495 -39.11 7.51 -12.96
N VAL A 496 -40.42 7.58 -13.17
CA VAL A 496 -41.02 7.85 -14.47
C VAL A 496 -41.40 9.32 -14.57
N LEU A 497 -40.87 10.00 -15.57
CA LEU A 497 -41.10 11.42 -15.84
C LEU A 497 -41.95 11.62 -17.10
N THR A 498 -43.01 12.38 -16.98
CA THR A 498 -43.79 12.85 -18.13
C THR A 498 -43.02 13.92 -18.94
N PRO A 499 -43.41 14.20 -20.19
CA PRO A 499 -42.85 15.32 -20.96
C PRO A 499 -42.96 16.68 -20.25
N GLY A 500 -43.98 16.85 -19.40
CA GLY A 500 -44.20 18.06 -18.60
C GLY A 500 -43.40 18.12 -17.29
N GLY A 501 -42.54 17.13 -17.01
CA GLY A 501 -41.72 17.10 -15.79
C GLY A 501 -42.46 16.60 -14.54
N ARG A 502 -43.71 16.11 -14.66
CA ARG A 502 -44.42 15.45 -13.56
C ARG A 502 -43.90 14.02 -13.39
N VAL A 503 -43.62 13.63 -12.16
CA VAL A 503 -43.27 12.24 -11.79
C VAL A 503 -44.54 11.41 -11.65
N LEU A 504 -44.62 10.28 -12.37
CA LEU A 504 -45.76 9.33 -12.35
C LEU A 504 -45.58 8.25 -11.28
N ALA A 505 -44.38 7.69 -11.19
CA ALA A 505 -44.01 6.62 -10.27
C ALA A 505 -42.55 6.82 -9.84
N ARG A 506 -42.19 6.32 -8.65
CA ARG A 506 -40.83 6.44 -8.11
C ARG A 506 -40.49 5.31 -7.17
N SER A 507 -39.20 5.00 -7.07
CA SER A 507 -38.59 4.16 -6.05
C SER A 507 -37.25 4.76 -5.59
N GLY A 508 -36.89 4.55 -4.33
CA GLY A 508 -35.66 5.06 -3.73
C GLY A 508 -35.73 6.51 -3.24
N ASP A 509 -34.60 7.21 -3.33
CA ASP A 509 -34.48 8.61 -2.87
C ASP A 509 -35.39 9.56 -3.66
N LYS A 510 -35.63 10.76 -3.10
CA LYS A 510 -36.39 11.80 -3.82
C LYS A 510 -35.61 12.22 -5.08
N PRO A 511 -36.26 12.26 -6.26
CA PRO A 511 -35.65 12.77 -7.49
C PRO A 511 -35.05 14.14 -7.23
N ARG A 512 -33.80 14.36 -7.66
CA ARG A 512 -33.23 15.72 -7.63
C ARG A 512 -33.94 16.54 -8.70
N GLU A 513 -34.04 17.85 -8.49
CA GLU A 513 -34.55 18.74 -9.53
C GLU A 513 -33.60 18.66 -10.73
N LEU A 514 -34.00 17.88 -11.73
CA LEU A 514 -33.32 17.84 -13.02
C LEU A 514 -33.52 19.23 -13.63
N ASP A 515 -32.41 19.91 -13.93
CA ASP A 515 -32.48 21.13 -14.74
C ASP A 515 -33.29 20.83 -16.01
N ARG A 516 -34.06 21.81 -16.51
CA ARG A 516 -35.05 21.68 -17.60
C ARG A 516 -34.48 21.24 -18.97
N GLN A 517 -33.32 20.59 -19.02
CA GLN A 517 -32.84 19.90 -20.20
C GLN A 517 -33.88 18.88 -20.64
N LYS A 518 -34.29 18.96 -21.91
CA LYS A 518 -35.26 18.03 -22.50
C LYS A 518 -34.67 16.61 -22.44
N PRO A 519 -35.22 15.70 -21.62
CA PRO A 519 -34.63 14.37 -21.39
C PRO A 519 -34.56 13.47 -22.62
N ARG A 520 -35.14 13.87 -23.75
CA ARG A 520 -35.39 13.00 -24.91
C ARG A 520 -34.15 12.67 -25.72
N ASP A 521 -33.11 13.51 -25.70
CA ASP A 521 -31.94 13.34 -26.57
C ASP A 521 -30.72 12.72 -25.85
N LEU A 522 -30.79 12.60 -24.51
CA LEU A 522 -29.69 12.12 -23.68
C LEU A 522 -30.00 10.72 -23.18
N ARG A 523 -29.08 9.77 -23.36
CA ARG A 523 -29.22 8.41 -22.82
C ARG A 523 -28.51 8.24 -21.47
N VAL A 524 -27.39 8.92 -21.29
CA VAL A 524 -26.66 9.06 -20.01
C VAL A 524 -26.09 10.47 -19.96
N ALA A 525 -26.23 11.16 -18.83
CA ALA A 525 -25.72 12.52 -18.65
C ALA A 525 -25.33 12.84 -17.20
N VAL A 526 -24.46 13.83 -17.03
CA VAL A 526 -24.23 14.48 -15.74
C VAL A 526 -25.21 15.63 -15.61
N VAL A 527 -26.08 15.56 -14.60
CA VAL A 527 -27.20 16.49 -14.44
C VAL A 527 -26.75 17.81 -13.81
N ASN A 528 -25.75 17.77 -12.93
CA ASN A 528 -25.24 18.96 -12.26
C ASN A 528 -23.81 19.30 -12.69
N THR A 529 -23.49 20.59 -12.67
CA THR A 529 -22.14 21.10 -12.99
C THR A 529 -21.36 21.57 -11.76
N GLY A 530 -21.96 21.42 -10.56
CA GLY A 530 -21.41 21.83 -9.27
C GLY A 530 -22.18 21.20 -8.10
N GLY A 531 -21.66 21.39 -6.88
CA GLY A 531 -22.24 20.82 -5.65
C GLY A 531 -21.28 19.86 -4.93
N ARG A 532 -21.78 19.19 -3.89
CA ARG A 532 -20.96 18.27 -3.07
C ARG A 532 -20.78 16.88 -3.69
N GLU A 533 -21.67 16.49 -4.59
CA GLU A 533 -21.75 15.14 -5.18
C GLU A 533 -22.20 15.28 -6.65
N PRO A 534 -21.54 14.61 -7.61
CA PRO A 534 -22.03 14.54 -8.98
C PRO A 534 -23.27 13.66 -9.09
N VAL A 535 -24.20 14.07 -9.94
CA VAL A 535 -25.46 13.39 -10.23
C VAL A 535 -25.39 12.90 -11.66
N ILE A 536 -25.32 11.59 -11.82
CA ILE A 536 -25.31 10.92 -13.11
C ILE A 536 -26.70 10.31 -13.30
N ALA A 537 -27.36 10.62 -14.40
CA ALA A 537 -28.67 10.06 -14.73
C ALA A 537 -28.63 9.31 -16.07
N GLY A 538 -29.25 8.13 -16.09
CA GLY A 538 -29.60 7.40 -17.30
C GLY A 538 -31.07 7.63 -17.66
N TYR A 539 -31.37 7.59 -18.96
CA TYR A 539 -32.71 7.82 -19.49
C TYR A 539 -33.10 6.73 -20.49
N ALA A 540 -34.35 6.32 -20.44
CA ALA A 540 -34.97 5.41 -21.40
C ALA A 540 -36.40 5.85 -21.70
N GLU A 541 -36.76 5.93 -22.98
CA GLU A 541 -38.14 6.22 -23.40
C GLU A 541 -39.05 5.03 -23.11
N ILE A 542 -40.25 5.30 -22.59
CA ILE A 542 -41.28 4.27 -22.36
C ILE A 542 -42.11 4.13 -23.64
N PRO A 543 -42.05 2.98 -24.33
CA PRO A 543 -42.77 2.79 -25.59
C PRO A 543 -44.29 2.99 -25.42
N GLY A 544 -44.89 3.75 -26.35
CA GLY A 544 -46.34 3.94 -26.42
C GLY A 544 -46.94 4.89 -25.37
N ARG A 545 -46.11 5.59 -24.57
CA ARG A 545 -46.57 6.42 -23.45
C ARG A 545 -46.24 7.90 -23.59
N ASP A 546 -46.68 8.52 -24.69
CA ASP A 546 -46.61 9.97 -24.96
C ASP A 546 -45.25 10.64 -24.72
N GLY A 547 -44.16 9.90 -24.91
CA GLY A 547 -42.78 10.36 -24.67
C GLY A 547 -42.43 10.59 -23.20
N ALA A 548 -43.07 9.84 -22.30
CA ALA A 548 -42.61 9.65 -20.93
C ALA A 548 -41.28 8.89 -20.91
N VAL A 549 -40.43 9.20 -19.94
CA VAL A 549 -39.10 8.61 -19.79
C VAL A 549 -38.93 7.99 -18.42
N LEU A 550 -38.31 6.81 -18.37
CA LEU A 550 -37.76 6.25 -17.16
C LEU A 550 -36.38 6.87 -16.91
N VAL A 551 -36.18 7.36 -15.69
CA VAL A 551 -34.92 7.96 -15.24
C VAL A 551 -34.35 7.12 -14.11
N GLY A 552 -33.06 6.80 -14.19
CA GLY A 552 -32.30 6.21 -13.10
C GLY A 552 -31.13 7.09 -12.70
N GLU A 553 -31.12 7.55 -11.45
CA GLU A 553 -29.98 8.27 -10.88
C GLU A 553 -28.99 7.25 -10.32
N PHE A 554 -27.74 7.27 -10.81
CA PHE A 554 -26.70 6.36 -10.35
C PHE A 554 -26.16 6.78 -8.97
N ARG A 555 -25.83 5.80 -8.13
CA ARG A 555 -25.07 6.03 -6.90
C ARG A 555 -23.63 6.37 -7.24
N ILE A 556 -23.10 7.46 -6.68
CA ILE A 556 -21.69 7.77 -6.86
C ILE A 556 -20.81 6.73 -6.16
N GLU A 557 -21.30 6.13 -5.08
CA GLU A 557 -20.62 5.07 -4.33
C GLU A 557 -20.40 3.82 -5.20
N PHE A 558 -21.34 3.51 -6.09
CA PHE A 558 -21.19 2.44 -7.08
C PHE A 558 -20.04 2.77 -8.04
N LEU A 559 -20.00 3.97 -8.64
CA LEU A 559 -18.89 4.36 -9.50
C LEU A 559 -17.55 4.37 -8.74
N ASN A 560 -17.53 4.88 -7.51
CA ASN A 560 -16.32 4.90 -6.67
C ASN A 560 -15.86 3.48 -6.31
N SER A 561 -16.76 2.52 -6.11
CA SER A 561 -16.41 1.13 -5.80
C SER A 561 -15.73 0.44 -6.98
N LEU A 562 -16.16 0.75 -8.22
CA LEU A 562 -15.53 0.24 -9.44
C LEU A 562 -14.06 0.66 -9.56
N LEU A 563 -13.66 1.80 -8.97
CA LEU A 563 -12.31 2.36 -9.06
C LEU A 563 -11.35 1.84 -7.98
N LYS A 564 -11.83 1.09 -6.98
CA LYS A 564 -10.95 0.58 -5.91
C LYS A 564 -10.08 -0.56 -6.46
N ARG A 565 -8.83 -0.24 -6.83
CA ARG A 565 -7.85 -1.21 -7.33
C ARG A 565 -6.50 -1.13 -6.61
N PRO A 566 -6.03 -2.24 -6.02
CA PRO A 566 -4.70 -2.33 -5.45
C PRO A 566 -3.61 -2.00 -6.46
N GLY A 567 -2.57 -1.31 -6.01
CA GLY A 567 -1.38 -1.01 -6.81
C GLY A 567 -1.55 -0.06 -7.99
N LEU A 568 -2.69 0.65 -8.13
CA LEU A 568 -2.83 1.78 -9.07
C LEU A 568 -2.74 3.16 -8.39
N GLY A 569 -2.65 3.18 -7.07
CA GLY A 569 -2.60 4.40 -6.27
C GLY A 569 -3.90 5.18 -6.29
N THR A 570 -3.84 6.45 -6.70
CA THR A 570 -5.00 7.33 -6.76
C THR A 570 -5.63 7.28 -8.14
N ILE A 571 -6.93 7.06 -8.20
CA ILE A 571 -7.71 6.95 -9.43
C ILE A 571 -8.82 8.00 -9.42
N ARG A 572 -9.00 8.71 -10.53
CA ARG A 572 -10.08 9.68 -10.74
C ARG A 572 -10.75 9.43 -12.09
N VAL A 573 -12.07 9.57 -12.13
CA VAL A 573 -12.81 9.76 -13.37
C VAL A 573 -12.98 11.26 -13.54
N VAL A 574 -12.61 11.79 -14.70
CA VAL A 574 -12.73 13.22 -15.02
C VAL A 574 -13.67 13.42 -16.20
N ASP A 575 -14.39 14.54 -16.20
CA ASP A 575 -15.21 14.96 -17.34
C ASP A 575 -14.37 15.54 -18.48
N ALA A 576 -15.03 15.92 -19.58
CA ALA A 576 -14.40 16.54 -20.74
C ALA A 576 -13.68 17.87 -20.44
N HIS A 577 -13.91 18.46 -19.27
CA HIS A 577 -13.23 19.66 -18.77
C HIS A 577 -12.17 19.33 -17.69
N GLN A 578 -11.77 18.06 -17.58
CA GLN A 578 -10.79 17.54 -16.62
C GLN A 578 -11.20 17.76 -15.15
N ARG A 579 -12.50 17.84 -14.88
CA ARG A 579 -13.03 17.99 -13.53
C ARG A 579 -13.41 16.63 -12.97
N VAL A 580 -13.03 16.37 -11.72
CA VAL A 580 -13.24 15.08 -11.06
C VAL A 580 -14.72 14.81 -10.85
N ILE A 581 -15.18 13.68 -11.38
CA ILE A 581 -16.53 13.13 -11.19
C ILE A 581 -16.53 12.02 -10.14
N ALA A 582 -15.60 11.07 -10.24
CA ALA A 582 -15.52 9.94 -9.31
C ALA A 582 -14.08 9.66 -8.88
N GLY A 583 -13.89 8.90 -7.81
CA GLY A 583 -12.55 8.56 -7.32
C GLY A 583 -12.53 7.42 -6.31
N ASN A 584 -11.39 6.73 -6.24
CA ASN A 584 -11.18 5.62 -5.30
C ASN A 584 -10.79 6.05 -3.87
N THR A 585 -10.40 7.31 -3.70
CA THR A 585 -9.98 7.95 -2.45
C THR A 585 -10.62 9.33 -2.35
N GLY A 586 -10.60 9.97 -1.18
CA GLY A 586 -11.26 11.26 -0.94
C GLY A 586 -11.01 12.30 -2.06
N TYR A 587 -12.09 12.85 -2.61
CA TYR A 587 -12.07 13.89 -3.63
C TYR A 587 -13.18 14.91 -3.39
N ARG A 588 -13.06 16.09 -4.01
CA ARG A 588 -14.16 17.05 -4.10
C ARG A 588 -14.74 16.97 -5.51
N ALA A 589 -16.06 16.90 -5.61
CA ALA A 589 -16.77 16.91 -6.88
C ALA A 589 -16.38 18.15 -7.70
N PHE A 590 -16.15 17.94 -8.99
CA PHE A 590 -15.83 18.95 -10.00
C PHE A 590 -14.52 19.74 -9.77
N GLN A 591 -13.66 19.30 -8.85
CA GLN A 591 -12.33 19.89 -8.70
C GLN A 591 -11.41 19.51 -9.87
N ARG A 592 -10.41 20.33 -10.18
CA ARG A 592 -9.35 19.96 -11.13
C ARG A 592 -8.43 18.88 -10.57
N LEU A 593 -7.68 18.23 -11.44
CA LEU A 593 -6.61 17.32 -11.03
C LEU A 593 -5.54 18.09 -10.22
N PRO A 594 -4.80 17.40 -9.33
CA PRO A 594 -3.89 18.04 -8.40
C PRO A 594 -2.65 18.69 -9.04
N SER A 595 -2.40 18.46 -10.33
CA SER A 595 -1.22 18.96 -11.05
C SER A 595 -1.49 19.10 -12.53
N ALA A 596 -0.97 20.17 -13.15
CA ALA A 596 -1.07 20.41 -14.59
C ALA A 596 -0.48 19.27 -15.45
N ASP A 597 0.56 18.58 -14.96
CA ASP A 597 1.15 17.42 -15.64
C ASP A 597 0.11 16.30 -15.89
N LEU A 598 -0.86 16.13 -14.98
CA LEU A 598 -1.95 15.16 -15.15
C LEU A 598 -3.01 15.67 -16.14
N ASP A 599 -3.29 16.97 -16.14
CA ASP A 599 -4.18 17.60 -17.12
C ASP A 599 -3.62 17.42 -18.54
N GLU A 600 -2.32 17.69 -18.73
CA GLU A 600 -1.60 17.48 -20.00
C GLU A 600 -1.63 16.01 -20.45
N LEU A 601 -1.49 15.05 -19.52
CA LEU A 601 -1.61 13.62 -19.83
C LEU A 601 -3.02 13.25 -20.30
N VAL A 602 -4.06 13.84 -19.70
CA VAL A 602 -5.45 13.62 -20.15
C VAL A 602 -5.66 14.16 -21.55
N GLU A 603 -5.17 15.37 -21.83
CA GLU A 603 -5.23 15.97 -23.16
C GLU A 603 -4.50 15.14 -24.19
N ALA A 604 -3.27 14.72 -23.90
CA ALA A 604 -2.46 13.90 -24.78
C ALA A 604 -3.12 12.56 -25.10
N SER A 605 -3.70 11.88 -24.11
CA SER A 605 -4.43 10.62 -24.31
C SER A 605 -5.75 10.81 -25.07
N ALA A 606 -6.40 11.96 -24.97
CA ALA A 606 -7.63 12.27 -25.68
C ALA A 606 -7.40 12.60 -27.17
N LEU A 607 -6.16 12.92 -27.58
CA LEU A 607 -5.82 13.15 -28.98
C LEU A 607 -6.02 11.87 -29.80
N LYS A 608 -6.72 12.00 -30.92
CA LYS A 608 -6.93 10.90 -31.86
C LYS A 608 -5.66 10.72 -32.70
N VAL A 609 -4.91 9.68 -32.41
CA VAL A 609 -3.76 9.22 -33.22
C VAL A 609 -4.22 7.98 -33.95
N GLY A 610 -4.48 8.08 -35.26
CA GLY A 610 -5.13 7.02 -36.04
C GLY A 610 -6.66 7.07 -35.93
N THR A 611 -7.30 5.93 -35.69
CA THR A 611 -8.78 5.79 -35.74
C THR A 611 -9.49 6.25 -34.45
N SER A 612 -8.81 6.22 -33.31
CA SER A 612 -9.36 6.56 -32.00
C SER A 612 -8.35 7.24 -31.08
N ALA A 613 -8.83 7.75 -29.95
CA ALA A 613 -7.97 8.11 -28.83
C ALA A 613 -7.41 6.83 -28.19
N HIS A 614 -6.27 6.92 -27.49
CA HIS A 614 -5.58 5.76 -26.92
C HIS A 614 -5.12 6.03 -25.49
N PRO A 615 -5.04 5.00 -24.64
CA PRO A 615 -4.52 5.14 -23.30
C PRO A 615 -3.04 5.57 -23.34
N GLY A 616 -2.68 6.52 -22.49
CA GLY A 616 -1.30 7.02 -22.35
C GLY A 616 -0.77 6.77 -20.94
N SER A 617 0.55 6.70 -20.83
CA SER A 617 1.25 6.57 -19.55
C SER A 617 2.59 7.28 -19.58
N VAL A 618 3.00 7.83 -18.45
CA VAL A 618 4.24 8.60 -18.33
C VAL A 618 4.80 8.50 -16.92
N VAL A 619 6.12 8.62 -16.82
CA VAL A 619 6.83 8.81 -15.55
C VAL A 619 7.15 10.30 -15.40
N PHE A 620 6.50 10.96 -14.45
CA PHE A 620 6.84 12.32 -14.07
C PHE A 620 8.00 12.31 -13.08
N ARG A 621 9.01 13.15 -13.32
CA ARG A 621 10.12 13.40 -12.38
C ARG A 621 10.21 14.90 -12.12
N ARG A 622 9.68 15.37 -10.98
CA ARG A 622 9.71 16.79 -10.63
C ARG A 622 10.01 16.99 -9.15
N HIS A 623 10.81 18.00 -8.83
CA HIS A 623 11.18 18.35 -7.45
C HIS A 623 11.74 17.19 -6.61
N GLY A 624 12.50 16.29 -7.23
CA GLY A 624 13.03 15.11 -6.54
C GLY A 624 11.95 14.16 -6.06
N ARG A 625 10.87 14.00 -6.83
CA ARG A 625 9.85 12.95 -6.67
C ARG A 625 9.56 12.34 -8.03
N ALA A 626 9.60 11.01 -8.09
CA ALA A 626 9.14 10.28 -9.27
C ALA A 626 7.71 9.75 -9.05
N GLN A 627 6.88 9.80 -10.09
CA GLN A 627 5.49 9.38 -10.08
C GLN A 627 5.16 8.71 -11.41
N ILE A 628 4.45 7.59 -11.36
CA ILE A 628 3.88 6.98 -12.55
C ILE A 628 2.43 7.44 -12.66
N ALA A 629 2.02 7.83 -13.86
CA ALA A 629 0.65 8.19 -14.16
C ALA A 629 0.20 7.55 -15.48
N ALA A 630 -1.10 7.28 -15.58
CA ALA A 630 -1.75 6.85 -16.80
C ALA A 630 -3.11 7.54 -16.95
N SER A 631 -3.52 7.72 -18.20
CA SER A 631 -4.83 8.26 -18.56
C SER A 631 -5.42 7.42 -19.69
N ALA A 632 -6.70 7.09 -19.58
CA ALA A 632 -7.43 6.37 -20.61
C ALA A 632 -8.79 7.06 -20.85
N PRO A 633 -9.06 7.52 -22.08
CA PRO A 633 -10.33 8.14 -22.43
C PRO A 633 -11.41 7.09 -22.68
N PHE A 634 -12.68 7.47 -22.56
CA PHE A 634 -13.81 6.61 -22.91
C PHE A 634 -13.79 6.31 -24.41
N VAL A 635 -13.20 5.17 -24.75
CA VAL A 635 -13.16 4.61 -26.10
C VAL A 635 -14.21 3.53 -26.26
N GLY A 636 -14.66 3.29 -27.49
CA GLY A 636 -15.73 2.34 -27.81
C GLY A 636 -17.10 2.97 -28.08
N GLY A 637 -18.13 2.13 -28.13
CA GLY A 637 -19.51 2.51 -28.44
C GLY A 637 -20.41 2.71 -27.21
N GLY A 638 -21.69 2.92 -27.47
CA GLY A 638 -22.75 2.99 -26.46
C GLY A 638 -23.02 4.39 -25.88
N PRO A 639 -24.09 4.52 -25.08
CA PRO A 639 -24.55 5.78 -24.48
C PRO A 639 -23.48 6.59 -23.74
N ALA A 640 -22.61 5.94 -22.98
CA ALA A 640 -21.61 6.61 -22.14
C ALA A 640 -20.50 7.31 -22.95
N LYS A 641 -20.34 6.99 -24.24
CA LYS A 641 -19.33 7.61 -25.11
C LYS A 641 -19.49 9.13 -25.20
N SER A 642 -20.72 9.63 -25.20
CA SER A 642 -21.01 11.06 -25.33
C SER A 642 -20.55 11.90 -24.14
N LEU A 643 -20.27 11.26 -22.99
CA LEU A 643 -19.80 11.94 -21.78
C LEU A 643 -18.39 12.54 -21.95
N GLY A 644 -17.58 11.99 -22.86
CA GLY A 644 -16.20 12.46 -23.08
C GLY A 644 -15.31 12.33 -21.84
N TRP A 645 -15.59 11.34 -20.99
CA TRP A 645 -14.85 11.12 -19.75
C TRP A 645 -13.52 10.41 -19.98
N SER A 646 -12.61 10.57 -19.02
CA SER A 646 -11.35 9.82 -18.95
C SER A 646 -11.13 9.29 -17.53
N VAL A 647 -10.47 8.14 -17.39
CA VAL A 647 -9.95 7.68 -16.10
C VAL A 647 -8.47 7.98 -16.04
N VAL A 648 -8.05 8.56 -14.93
CA VAL A 648 -6.66 8.92 -14.65
C VAL A 648 -6.24 8.18 -13.40
N SER A 649 -5.10 7.51 -13.46
CA SER A 649 -4.49 6.85 -12.31
C SER A 649 -3.07 7.37 -12.09
N TRP A 650 -2.64 7.45 -10.83
CA TRP A 650 -1.27 7.82 -10.51
C TRP A 650 -0.82 7.33 -9.14
N GLN A 651 0.49 7.08 -9.01
CA GLN A 651 1.11 6.74 -7.74
C GLN A 651 2.56 7.20 -7.64
N PRO A 652 3.03 7.58 -6.44
CA PRO A 652 4.44 7.88 -6.24
C PRO A 652 5.27 6.62 -6.48
N ALA A 653 6.39 6.75 -7.18
CA ALA A 653 7.28 5.62 -7.44
C ALA A 653 7.87 5.03 -6.14
N ALA A 654 7.95 5.82 -5.07
CA ALA A 654 8.35 5.37 -3.74
C ALA A 654 7.38 4.36 -3.08
N ALA A 655 6.13 4.29 -3.56
CA ALA A 655 5.18 3.25 -3.14
C ALA A 655 5.41 1.91 -3.87
N LEU A 656 6.20 1.92 -4.94
CA LEU A 656 6.54 0.72 -5.68
C LEU A 656 7.69 -0.02 -4.99
N ASP A 657 7.58 -1.34 -5.00
CA ASP A 657 8.54 -2.21 -4.37
C ASP A 657 9.80 -2.44 -5.23
N ILE A 658 10.48 -1.34 -5.54
CA ILE A 658 11.66 -1.24 -6.40
C ILE A 658 12.93 -1.25 -5.53
N PRO A 659 14.02 -1.94 -5.93
CA PRO A 659 15.24 -2.06 -5.12
C PRO A 659 15.81 -0.74 -4.61
N GLU A 660 15.79 0.31 -5.43
CA GLU A 660 16.33 1.63 -5.11
C GLU A 660 15.56 2.29 -3.96
N TYR A 661 14.22 2.22 -3.97
CA TYR A 661 13.40 2.75 -2.87
C TYR A 661 13.48 1.87 -1.61
N ARG A 662 13.60 0.54 -1.76
CA ARG A 662 13.89 -0.35 -0.62
C ARG A 662 15.21 0.03 0.05
N LEU A 663 16.25 0.27 -0.75
CA LEU A 663 17.56 0.69 -0.26
C LEU A 663 17.46 2.04 0.45
N GLN A 664 16.77 3.02 -0.13
CA GLN A 664 16.50 4.32 0.49
C GLN A 664 15.81 4.18 1.85
N HIS A 665 14.74 3.37 1.94
CA HIS A 665 14.00 3.19 3.18
C HIS A 665 14.86 2.49 4.25
N ARG A 666 15.65 1.48 3.85
CA ARG A 666 16.57 0.78 4.78
C ARG A 666 17.71 1.67 5.27
N THR A 667 18.31 2.50 4.41
CA THR A 667 19.34 3.47 4.85
C THR A 667 18.76 4.56 5.75
N THR A 668 17.58 5.08 5.41
CA THR A 668 16.87 6.08 6.21
C THR A 668 16.53 5.51 7.60
N LEU A 669 16.03 4.26 7.66
CA LEU A 669 15.77 3.56 8.92
C LEU A 669 17.05 3.35 9.74
N ALA A 670 18.14 2.91 9.12
CA ALA A 670 19.43 2.75 9.80
C ALA A 670 19.94 4.08 10.37
N GLY A 671 19.82 5.18 9.61
CA GLY A 671 20.13 6.53 10.08
C GLY A 671 19.25 6.97 11.26
N LEU A 672 17.94 6.71 11.21
CA LEU A 672 17.00 6.99 12.31
C LEU A 672 17.33 6.20 13.57
N LEU A 673 17.63 4.90 13.43
CA LEU A 673 18.03 4.04 14.54
C LEU A 673 19.35 4.50 15.16
N GLY A 674 20.33 4.89 14.33
CA GLY A 674 21.59 5.46 14.80
C GLY A 674 21.40 6.77 15.57
N LEU A 675 20.55 7.67 15.05
CA LEU A 675 20.21 8.92 15.72
C LEU A 675 19.50 8.67 17.06
N ALA A 676 18.52 7.75 17.09
CA ALA A 676 17.78 7.40 18.29
C ALA A 676 18.69 6.77 19.36
N ALA A 677 19.56 5.83 18.98
CA ALA A 677 20.53 5.20 19.88
C ALA A 677 21.51 6.25 20.45
N ALA A 678 22.03 7.14 19.60
CA ALA A 678 22.91 8.22 20.04
C ALA A 678 22.21 9.16 21.03
N ALA A 679 21.00 9.62 20.72
CA ALA A 679 20.24 10.51 21.57
C ALA A 679 19.88 9.86 22.92
N ALA A 680 19.43 8.59 22.91
CA ALA A 680 19.05 7.87 24.12
C ALA A 680 20.27 7.61 25.04
N CYS A 681 21.36 7.06 24.50
CA CYS A 681 22.53 6.70 25.32
C CYS A 681 23.32 7.93 25.78
N LEU A 682 23.52 8.93 24.92
CA LEU A 682 24.22 10.16 25.30
C LEU A 682 23.35 11.04 26.21
N GLY A 683 22.03 11.05 25.99
CA GLY A 683 21.07 11.69 26.89
C GLY A 683 21.06 11.05 28.27
N TRP A 684 21.06 9.72 28.35
CA TRP A 684 21.20 8.98 29.60
C TRP A 684 22.52 9.32 30.31
N LEU A 685 23.65 9.26 29.60
CA LEU A 685 24.95 9.65 30.15
C LEU A 685 24.95 11.12 30.64
N HIS A 686 24.27 12.02 29.91
CA HIS A 686 24.18 13.41 30.30
C HIS A 686 23.43 13.59 31.62
N ILE A 687 22.31 12.88 31.80
CA ILE A 687 21.45 12.98 32.98
C ILE A 687 22.09 12.31 34.20
N VAL A 688 22.64 11.10 34.06
CA VAL A 688 23.13 10.30 35.19
C VAL A 688 24.57 10.63 35.58
N VAL A 689 25.41 11.03 34.63
CA VAL A 689 26.84 11.27 34.92
C VAL A 689 27.21 12.74 34.81
N VAL A 690 26.98 13.36 33.65
CA VAL A 690 27.51 14.71 33.38
C VAL A 690 26.88 15.76 34.30
N ARG A 691 25.56 15.76 34.45
CA ARG A 691 24.86 16.72 35.30
C ARG A 691 25.25 16.55 36.79
N PRO A 692 25.20 15.34 37.39
CA PRO A 692 25.66 15.14 38.77
C PRO A 692 27.14 15.45 38.99
N LEU A 693 28.01 15.15 38.01
CA LEU A 693 29.44 15.45 38.11
C LEU A 693 29.72 16.96 38.16
N ARG A 694 28.91 17.77 37.47
CA ARG A 694 29.00 19.23 37.49
C ARG A 694 28.55 19.80 38.83
N ASP A 695 27.44 19.28 39.36
CA ASP A 695 26.93 19.68 40.69
C ASP A 695 27.95 19.32 41.77
N LEU A 696 28.54 18.12 41.68
CA LEU A 696 29.61 17.67 42.57
C LEU A 696 30.86 18.54 42.49
N ALA A 697 31.27 18.95 41.29
CA ALA A 697 32.41 19.84 41.11
C ALA A 697 32.20 21.21 41.80
N ALA A 698 30.99 21.78 41.69
CA ALA A 698 30.64 23.02 42.38
C ALA A 698 30.65 22.85 43.90
N GLN A 699 30.09 21.75 44.40
CA GLN A 699 30.06 21.43 45.83
C GLN A 699 31.47 21.18 46.42
N ALA A 700 32.33 20.46 45.69
CA ALA A 700 33.71 20.21 46.10
C ALA A 700 34.52 21.50 46.19
N GLU A 701 34.36 22.41 45.22
CA GLU A 701 35.01 23.72 45.24
C GLU A 701 34.49 24.60 46.39
N ALA A 702 33.18 24.61 46.67
CA ALA A 702 32.61 25.33 47.80
C ALA A 702 33.14 24.81 49.14
N LEU A 703 33.22 23.47 49.30
CA LEU A 703 33.79 22.83 50.48
C LEU A 703 35.28 23.17 50.67
N ALA A 704 36.06 23.10 49.60
CA ALA A 704 37.47 23.53 49.62
C ALA A 704 37.65 25.02 49.92
N GLY A 705 36.71 25.86 49.44
CA GLY A 705 36.61 27.29 49.75
C GLY A 705 36.12 27.59 51.18
N GLY A 706 35.81 26.56 51.96
CA GLY A 706 35.51 26.66 53.38
C GLY A 706 34.02 26.64 53.75
N ASP A 707 33.12 26.39 52.79
CA ASP A 707 31.72 26.11 53.11
C ASP A 707 31.61 24.75 53.79
N ARG A 708 31.41 24.79 55.10
CA ARG A 708 31.27 23.61 55.95
C ARG A 708 29.83 23.40 56.42
N ARG A 709 28.92 24.34 56.12
CA ARG A 709 27.52 24.33 56.60
C ARG A 709 26.64 23.49 55.71
N THR A 710 26.93 23.46 54.41
CA THR A 710 26.18 22.69 53.43
C THR A 710 26.51 21.20 53.57
N VAL A 711 25.49 20.38 53.89
CA VAL A 711 25.61 18.92 53.96
C VAL A 711 25.58 18.33 52.55
N LEU A 712 26.52 17.46 52.23
CA LEU A 712 26.62 16.81 50.93
C LEU A 712 25.91 15.45 50.96
N PHE A 713 24.70 15.39 50.41
CA PHE A 713 23.91 14.16 50.36
C PHE A 713 24.23 13.33 49.10
N PRO A 714 24.71 12.07 49.22
CA PRO A 714 24.84 11.16 48.08
C PRO A 714 23.45 10.79 47.54
N ARG A 715 23.07 11.36 46.38
CA ARG A 715 21.77 11.08 45.74
C ARG A 715 21.73 9.76 44.95
N HIS A 716 22.90 9.26 44.53
CA HIS A 716 23.02 8.08 43.67
C HIS A 716 24.00 7.07 44.28
N HIS A 717 23.77 5.78 44.08
CA HIS A 717 24.66 4.69 44.52
C HIS A 717 25.71 4.33 43.45
N ASP A 718 26.34 5.34 42.87
CA ASP A 718 27.31 5.23 41.78
C ASP A 718 28.68 5.84 42.13
N GLU A 719 29.61 5.90 41.17
CA GLU A 719 30.94 6.48 41.39
C GLU A 719 30.86 7.96 41.80
N VAL A 720 29.90 8.72 41.27
CA VAL A 720 29.70 10.14 41.63
C VAL A 720 29.23 10.25 43.08
N GLY A 721 28.20 9.50 43.48
CA GLY A 721 27.70 9.50 44.85
C GLY A 721 28.70 8.96 45.86
N ALA A 722 29.57 8.03 45.46
CA ALA A 722 30.64 7.54 46.32
C ALA A 722 31.73 8.60 46.57
N VAL A 723 32.03 9.45 45.57
CA VAL A 723 32.88 10.63 45.76
C VAL A 723 32.19 11.65 46.66
N THR A 724 30.89 11.94 46.44
CA THR A 724 30.11 12.83 47.32
C THR A 724 30.14 12.37 48.77
N ARG A 725 29.97 11.07 49.03
CA ARG A 725 30.04 10.50 50.37
C ARG A 725 31.42 10.68 51.00
N SER A 726 32.48 10.50 50.22
CA SER A 726 33.85 10.70 50.70
C SER A 726 34.12 12.16 51.05
N LEU A 727 33.58 13.12 50.26
CA LEU A 727 33.65 14.55 50.56
C LEU A 727 32.87 14.92 51.83
N GLU A 728 31.69 14.35 52.04
CA GLU A 728 30.90 14.58 53.25
C GLU A 728 31.65 14.11 54.51
N LEU A 729 32.29 12.95 54.46
CA LEU A 729 33.09 12.45 55.57
C LEU A 729 34.36 13.30 55.81
N ILE A 730 34.95 13.87 54.74
CA ILE A 730 36.04 14.85 54.87
C ILE A 730 35.53 16.13 55.54
N ARG A 731 34.35 16.63 55.15
CA ARG A 731 33.70 17.81 55.77
C ARG A 731 33.50 17.60 57.27
N GLN A 732 32.97 16.44 57.68
CA GLN A 732 32.74 16.11 59.09
C GLN A 732 34.05 16.11 59.89
N ARG A 733 35.11 15.48 59.38
CA ARG A 733 36.42 15.49 60.04
C ARG A 733 37.04 16.88 60.17
N LEU A 734 36.92 17.72 59.14
CA LEU A 734 37.36 19.11 59.21
C LEU A 734 36.57 19.93 60.25
N GLN A 735 35.29 19.60 60.48
CA GLN A 735 34.49 20.21 61.55
C GLN A 735 34.92 19.72 62.93
N GLU A 736 35.27 18.45 63.08
CA GLU A 736 35.77 17.86 64.33
C GLU A 736 37.14 18.43 64.72
N GLN A 737 38.10 18.52 63.78
CA GLN A 737 39.41 19.14 64.02
C GLN A 737 39.28 20.60 64.50
N ARG A 738 38.32 21.36 63.96
CA ARG A 738 38.07 22.75 64.38
C ARG A 738 37.40 22.85 65.76
N LYS A 739 36.62 21.85 66.17
CA LYS A 739 36.00 21.79 67.50
C LYS A 739 37.00 21.36 68.59
N ASN A 740 38.05 20.63 68.22
CA ASN A 740 39.12 20.17 69.13
C ASN A 740 40.50 20.76 68.76
N PRO A 741 40.73 22.07 68.93
CA PRO A 741 42.06 22.66 68.70
C PRO A 741 43.09 22.32 69.80
N ALA A 742 42.69 21.66 70.89
CA ALA A 742 43.54 21.39 72.05
C ALA A 742 43.90 19.90 72.17
N ALA A 743 44.89 19.47 71.40
CA ALA A 743 45.71 18.31 71.70
C ALA A 743 47.10 18.49 71.08
N GLU A 744 47.80 19.55 71.47
CA GLU A 744 49.26 19.50 71.50
C GLU A 744 49.67 18.44 72.54
N PRO A 745 50.50 17.44 72.19
CA PRO A 745 51.29 16.75 73.19
C PRO A 745 52.45 17.66 73.58
N ALA A 746 52.31 18.32 74.73
CA ALA A 746 53.44 18.80 75.51
C ALA A 746 54.45 17.66 75.70
N GLY A 747 55.73 17.98 75.49
CA GLY A 747 56.79 17.01 75.28
C GLY A 747 57.10 16.04 76.42
N ARG A 748 57.91 15.05 76.07
CA ARG A 748 58.91 14.42 76.93
C ARG A 748 60.03 13.87 76.05
N ASN A 749 61.26 14.13 76.50
CA ASN A 749 62.56 13.84 75.88
C ASN A 749 62.72 12.42 75.35
#